data_AF-A0A8J6G2G5-F1
#
_entry.id   AF-A0A8J6G2G5-F1
#
_cell.length_a   1.000
_cell.length_b   1.000
_cell.length_c   1.000
_cell.angle_alpha   90.00
_cell.angle_beta   90.00
_cell.angle_gamma   90.00
#
_symmetry.space_group_name_H-M   'P 1'
#
loop_
_entity.id
_entity.type
_entity.pdbx_description
1 polymer ?
#
loop_
_entity_poly.entity_id
_entity_poly.type
_entity_poly.pdbx_seq_one_letter_code
_entity_poly.pdbx_strand_id
1 'polypeptide(L)'
;MAAVLQQVLERSELNKLPKSTQNKLEKFLADQQSEIDGLKGRHERFKVESEQQYFEIEKRLSQSQERLVNETRECQNLRLELEKLNNQVKVLTEKNKELETAQDRNLGIQYREKRLEQEKELLLNQNSWLNTELKTKTDELLALGREKGNEILELKCKLENKKEEVLRLEEQMNGLKTSNEHLQKHVEDLLTKLKEAKEQQASMEEKFHNELNAHIKLSNLYKSAADDSEAKSTELTRAVDELHKLLKEAGEANKTIQEHLLQAEESKDQMEKEMLEKIGKLEKELENANDLLSATKRKGAIWSEEELAAMSPTAAAIAKIVKPGMKLTELYNAYVETQDQLLLEKLENKRINKYLDEIVKEVETKAPILKRQREEYERAQKAVASLSAKLEQAMKEIQRLQEETDKANKHSSVLERDNQRMEVQIKDLSQQIRVLLMELEEARGNHVIRDEEVSSADISSSSEVISQHLVSYRNIEELQQQNQRLLFALRELGETREREEQETTSSKIAELQHKLESSLTELEQLRESRQHQMQLVDSIVRQRDMYRILLSNNRNGHSITSSLQDDISLLSTPKRSSTAPTVSSPAPVPVIESTDAIEAKAALKQGILERSETETKQRLSSQIEKLEHEISHLKKKLENEVEQRHTLTRNLDVQLLDTKRQLDTEINLHLNTKELLKNAQKENATLKQHLSNMEVQLASQSSQRTGKGQLSDKDYVDDLMSQLRQAEEQVNDLKERLKTSASNVEQYRAMVTSLEDSLNKEKQVTEEVHKNIEVRLKESAEFQNQLEKKLMEVEKEKQELQDDKRKAIESMEQQLSELKKTLSSVQNEVQEALQRASTALSNEQQARRDCQEQAKIAVEAQNKYERELMLHAADVEALQAAKEQVSKMASVRQHLEETAQKAESQLLACKASWEERERVVKDEVSKSVSRCEDLEKQNRLLHDQIEKLSNKVVASMKEVVQAPLNVSLNEEGKSQEQILEILRFIRREKEIAETKFEVAQVESLRYRQRVELLERELQELQDSLNAEREKVQVTAKTMAQHEELMKKTETMNVVMETNKMLREEKERLEQNLQQMQAKTNLEVRKLELDILPLQEANAELSEKSGMLQAEKKLLEEDVKRWKARNQHLVNQQKDPDTEEYRKLLSEKEIHTKRIQQLNEEVGRLKAEIARSNASLTNNQDLIQSLKEDLNKVRNEKENIQKDLDAKIIDIQEKVKTITQVKKIGRRYKTQYEELKAQQDKVF
;
A
#
# COMPACT_ATOMS: atom_id res chain seq x y z
N MET A 1 178.81 86.20 -71.63
CA MET A 1 179.40 87.24 -70.77
C MET A 1 180.72 87.72 -71.41
N ALA A 2 180.62 88.36 -72.59
CA ALA A 2 181.74 88.97 -73.36
C ALA A 2 181.22 89.84 -74.53
N ALA A 3 179.90 90.08 -74.60
CA ALA A 3 179.17 90.38 -75.84
C ALA A 3 178.07 91.44 -75.68
N VAL A 4 177.41 91.53 -74.53
CA VAL A 4 176.42 92.58 -74.26
C VAL A 4 177.08 93.96 -74.25
N LEU A 5 178.30 94.08 -73.75
CA LEU A 5 179.05 95.34 -73.79
C LEU A 5 179.47 95.73 -75.22
N GLN A 6 179.62 94.75 -76.13
CA GLN A 6 179.86 94.97 -77.56
C GLN A 6 178.59 95.38 -78.34
N GLN A 7 177.39 95.29 -77.72
CA GLN A 7 176.15 95.82 -78.29
C GLN A 7 175.85 97.26 -77.87
N VAL A 8 176.57 97.79 -76.86
CA VAL A 8 176.30 99.11 -76.25
C VAL A 8 177.42 100.13 -76.51
N LEU A 9 178.65 99.68 -76.78
CA LEU A 9 179.81 100.54 -77.04
C LEU A 9 180.54 100.12 -78.32
N GLU A 10 181.02 101.09 -79.10
CA GLU A 10 181.76 100.78 -80.32
C GLU A 10 183.14 100.16 -80.02
N ARG A 11 183.66 99.37 -80.96
CA ARG A 11 184.95 98.66 -80.81
C ARG A 11 186.15 99.61 -80.59
N SER A 12 186.03 100.86 -81.06
CA SER A 12 186.95 101.97 -80.89
C SER A 12 186.93 102.57 -79.47
N GLU A 13 185.78 102.54 -78.80
CA GLU A 13 185.54 103.05 -77.45
C GLU A 13 185.82 101.98 -76.40
N LEU A 14 185.37 100.75 -76.67
CA LEU A 14 185.61 99.58 -75.83
C LEU A 14 187.11 99.39 -75.55
N ASN A 15 187.95 99.52 -76.58
CA ASN A 15 189.41 99.42 -76.45
C ASN A 15 190.07 100.57 -75.69
N LYS A 16 189.39 101.70 -75.46
CA LYS A 16 189.89 102.80 -74.61
C LYS A 16 189.55 102.60 -73.13
N LEU A 17 188.58 101.75 -72.81
CA LEU A 17 188.19 101.46 -71.43
C LEU A 17 189.15 100.46 -70.78
N PRO A 18 189.67 100.74 -69.57
CA PRO A 18 190.43 99.77 -68.80
C PRO A 18 189.66 98.46 -68.63
N LYS A 19 190.37 97.32 -68.73
CA LYS A 19 189.77 95.98 -68.69
C LYS A 19 189.00 95.69 -67.38
N SER A 20 189.39 96.35 -66.29
CA SER A 20 188.66 96.37 -65.01
C SER A 20 187.25 96.96 -65.10
N THR A 21 187.03 97.92 -65.99
CA THR A 21 185.75 98.62 -66.21
C THR A 21 184.85 97.81 -67.13
N GLN A 22 185.43 97.20 -68.18
CA GLN A 22 184.73 96.23 -69.03
C GLN A 22 184.14 95.09 -68.19
N ASN A 23 184.98 94.41 -67.41
CA ASN A 23 184.56 93.29 -66.55
C ASN A 23 183.46 93.68 -65.54
N LYS A 24 183.47 94.92 -65.02
CA LYS A 24 182.42 95.42 -64.11
C LYS A 24 181.08 95.58 -64.82
N LEU A 25 181.06 96.16 -66.01
CA LEU A 25 179.84 96.37 -66.79
C LEU A 25 179.28 95.04 -67.32
N GLU A 26 180.14 94.13 -67.78
CA GLU A 26 179.70 92.79 -68.21
C GLU A 26 179.17 91.94 -67.06
N LYS A 27 179.74 92.07 -65.86
CA LYS A 27 179.16 91.47 -64.66
C LYS A 27 177.79 92.08 -64.35
N PHE A 28 177.68 93.41 -64.27
CA PHE A 28 176.41 94.09 -63.94
C PHE A 28 175.28 93.73 -64.91
N LEU A 29 175.55 93.68 -66.21
CA LEU A 29 174.58 93.29 -67.24
C LEU A 29 174.18 91.81 -67.13
N ALA A 30 175.10 90.92 -66.73
CA ALA A 30 174.78 89.52 -66.48
C ALA A 30 173.99 89.31 -65.17
N ASP A 31 174.34 90.04 -64.11
CA ASP A 31 173.61 90.05 -62.84
C ASP A 31 172.15 90.52 -63.08
N GLN A 32 171.95 91.61 -63.84
CA GLN A 32 170.61 92.08 -64.22
C GLN A 32 169.84 91.09 -65.12
N GLN A 33 170.47 90.45 -66.11
CA GLN A 33 169.80 89.44 -66.92
C GLN A 33 169.37 88.23 -66.08
N SER A 34 170.23 87.78 -65.16
CA SER A 34 169.90 86.72 -64.21
C SER A 34 168.78 87.11 -63.24
N GLU A 35 168.69 88.38 -62.86
CA GLU A 35 167.59 88.90 -62.04
C GLU A 35 166.28 88.96 -62.83
N ILE A 36 166.30 89.42 -64.08
CA ILE A 36 165.12 89.46 -64.98
C ILE A 36 164.54 88.05 -65.18
N ASP A 37 165.38 87.07 -65.52
CA ASP A 37 164.90 85.71 -65.74
C ASP A 37 164.56 84.99 -64.43
N GLY A 38 165.23 85.34 -63.32
CA GLY A 38 164.84 84.96 -61.96
C GLY A 38 163.53 85.61 -61.46
N LEU A 39 163.13 86.77 -62.00
CA LEU A 39 161.84 87.41 -61.75
C LEU A 39 160.74 86.74 -62.57
N LYS A 40 160.94 86.51 -63.88
CA LYS A 40 160.01 85.72 -64.73
C LYS A 40 159.75 84.33 -64.14
N GLY A 41 160.83 83.63 -63.77
CA GLY A 41 160.77 82.32 -63.14
C GLY A 41 160.21 82.31 -61.71
N ARG A 42 160.01 83.47 -61.07
CA ARG A 42 159.21 83.60 -59.84
C ARG A 42 157.74 83.90 -60.16
N HIS A 43 157.48 84.77 -61.14
CA HIS A 43 156.13 85.13 -61.58
C HIS A 43 155.34 83.92 -62.08
N GLU A 44 155.91 83.09 -62.97
CA GLU A 44 155.17 81.94 -63.51
C GLU A 44 154.88 80.87 -62.45
N ARG A 45 155.77 80.69 -61.47
CA ARG A 45 155.50 79.82 -60.30
C ARG A 45 154.35 80.37 -59.45
N PHE A 46 154.38 81.65 -59.11
CA PHE A 46 153.30 82.29 -58.35
C PHE A 46 151.96 82.27 -59.11
N LYS A 47 151.99 82.42 -60.44
CA LYS A 47 150.82 82.30 -61.31
C LYS A 47 150.22 80.90 -61.26
N VAL A 48 151.03 79.84 -61.41
CA VAL A 48 150.57 78.45 -61.30
C VAL A 48 150.06 78.13 -59.88
N GLU A 49 150.73 78.61 -58.83
CA GLU A 49 150.28 78.47 -57.44
C GLU A 49 148.93 79.18 -57.20
N SER A 50 148.72 80.36 -57.80
CA SER A 50 147.45 81.08 -57.77
C SER A 50 146.34 80.35 -58.54
N GLU A 51 146.62 79.89 -59.76
CA GLU A 51 145.67 79.12 -60.59
C GLU A 51 145.25 77.82 -59.88
N GLN A 52 146.19 77.11 -59.24
CA GLN A 52 145.94 75.92 -58.42
C GLN A 52 145.05 76.23 -57.19
N GLN A 53 145.32 77.30 -56.45
CA GLN A 53 144.50 77.71 -55.30
C GLN A 53 143.07 78.08 -55.70
N TYR A 54 142.89 78.82 -56.81
CA TYR A 54 141.57 79.15 -57.32
C TYR A 54 140.77 77.89 -57.69
N PHE A 55 141.39 76.94 -58.39
CA PHE A 55 140.75 75.67 -58.76
C PHE A 55 140.34 74.84 -57.54
N GLU A 56 141.16 74.79 -56.48
CA GLU A 56 140.80 74.11 -55.24
C GLU A 56 139.66 74.79 -54.48
N ILE A 57 139.58 76.13 -54.48
CA ILE A 57 138.47 76.88 -53.88
C ILE A 57 137.18 76.66 -54.68
N GLU A 58 137.23 76.73 -56.01
CA GLU A 58 136.08 76.51 -56.89
C GLU A 58 135.53 75.08 -56.75
N LYS A 59 136.42 74.08 -56.69
CA LYS A 59 136.05 72.68 -56.41
C LYS A 59 135.38 72.52 -55.05
N ARG A 60 135.89 73.15 -53.98
CA ARG A 60 135.25 73.15 -52.65
C ARG A 60 133.89 73.85 -52.65
N LEU A 61 133.75 74.94 -53.40
CA LEU A 61 132.48 75.68 -53.53
C LEU A 61 131.42 74.81 -54.23
N SER A 62 131.77 74.18 -55.35
CA SER A 62 130.91 73.23 -56.06
C SER A 62 130.46 72.07 -55.15
N GLN A 63 131.39 71.44 -54.43
CA GLN A 63 131.10 70.39 -53.43
C GLN A 63 130.28 70.89 -52.22
N SER A 64 130.21 72.20 -51.97
CA SER A 64 129.34 72.79 -50.93
C SER A 64 127.94 73.08 -51.47
N GLN A 65 127.83 73.51 -52.72
CA GLN A 65 126.54 73.73 -53.40
C GLN A 65 125.80 72.41 -53.62
N GLU A 66 126.49 71.36 -54.06
CA GLU A 66 125.91 70.02 -54.25
C GLU A 66 125.33 69.46 -52.94
N ARG A 67 126.08 69.56 -51.83
CA ARG A 67 125.58 69.16 -50.49
C ARG A 67 124.36 69.96 -50.06
N LEU A 68 124.39 71.28 -50.21
CA LEU A 68 123.25 72.13 -49.85
C LEU A 68 121.98 71.79 -50.66
N VAL A 69 122.13 71.45 -51.95
CA VAL A 69 121.01 71.00 -52.79
C VAL A 69 120.45 69.65 -52.30
N ASN A 70 121.32 68.71 -51.93
CA ASN A 70 120.89 67.41 -51.39
C ASN A 70 120.21 67.55 -50.02
N GLU A 71 120.79 68.29 -49.08
CA GLU A 71 120.19 68.59 -47.77
C GLU A 71 118.84 69.31 -47.93
N THR A 72 118.72 70.25 -48.87
CA THR A 72 117.46 70.94 -49.17
C THR A 72 116.40 69.97 -49.71
N ARG A 73 116.79 69.03 -50.58
CA ARG A 73 115.90 68.00 -51.14
C ARG A 73 115.43 67.00 -50.07
N GLU A 74 116.32 66.58 -49.17
CA GLU A 74 115.97 65.74 -48.02
C GLU A 74 115.02 66.46 -47.07
N CYS A 75 115.27 67.74 -46.77
CA CYS A 75 114.36 68.58 -45.99
C CYS A 75 112.97 68.74 -46.64
N GLN A 76 112.90 68.81 -47.97
CA GLN A 76 111.63 68.84 -48.71
C GLN A 76 110.89 67.50 -48.64
N ASN A 77 111.59 66.38 -48.82
CA ASN A 77 111.02 65.03 -48.69
C ASN A 77 110.44 64.81 -47.28
N LEU A 78 111.23 65.10 -46.24
CA LEU A 78 110.81 64.97 -44.84
C LEU A 78 109.61 65.85 -44.49
N ARG A 79 109.49 67.06 -45.06
CA ARG A 79 108.29 67.90 -44.90
C ARG A 79 107.06 67.26 -45.53
N LEU A 80 107.18 66.73 -46.75
CA LEU A 80 106.08 66.03 -47.43
C LEU A 80 105.67 64.74 -46.70
N GLU A 81 106.60 64.04 -46.05
CA GLU A 81 106.30 62.87 -45.23
C GLU A 81 105.65 63.23 -43.89
N LEU A 82 106.12 64.27 -43.21
CA LEU A 82 105.48 64.81 -42.01
C LEU A 82 104.08 65.34 -42.29
N GLU A 83 103.84 65.97 -43.45
CA GLU A 83 102.52 66.43 -43.87
C GLU A 83 101.57 65.25 -44.16
N LYS A 84 102.06 64.19 -44.84
CA LYS A 84 101.31 62.94 -45.02
C LYS A 84 100.97 62.28 -43.68
N LEU A 85 101.93 62.15 -42.76
CA LEU A 85 101.69 61.60 -41.42
C LEU A 85 100.67 62.44 -40.63
N ASN A 86 100.82 63.77 -40.62
CA ASN A 86 99.90 64.67 -39.93
C ASN A 86 98.47 64.53 -40.46
N ASN A 87 98.29 64.42 -41.78
CA ASN A 87 96.98 64.21 -42.38
C ASN A 87 96.41 62.80 -42.12
N GLN A 88 97.25 61.76 -42.06
CA GLN A 88 96.83 60.43 -41.60
C GLN A 88 96.41 60.43 -40.12
N VAL A 89 97.16 61.11 -39.25
CA VAL A 89 96.84 61.25 -37.82
C VAL A 89 95.52 62.00 -37.63
N LYS A 90 95.26 63.09 -38.38
CA LYS A 90 93.94 63.77 -38.35
C LYS A 90 92.80 62.81 -38.66
N VAL A 91 92.86 62.12 -39.81
CA VAL A 91 91.82 61.15 -40.23
C VAL A 91 91.65 60.02 -39.21
N LEU A 92 92.71 59.56 -38.55
CA LEU A 92 92.63 58.58 -37.47
C LEU A 92 91.97 59.16 -36.20
N THR A 93 92.29 60.40 -35.82
CA THR A 93 91.63 61.06 -34.67
C THR A 93 90.17 61.41 -34.93
N GLU A 94 89.80 61.69 -36.18
CA GLU A 94 88.42 61.90 -36.60
C GLU A 94 87.63 60.57 -36.54
N LYS A 95 88.19 59.49 -37.11
CA LYS A 95 87.59 58.15 -37.01
C LYS A 95 87.48 57.63 -35.58
N ASN A 96 88.43 57.94 -34.71
CA ASN A 96 88.32 57.57 -33.29
C ASN A 96 87.17 58.31 -32.60
N LYS A 97 86.96 59.61 -32.87
CA LYS A 97 85.79 60.36 -32.36
C LYS A 97 84.46 59.86 -32.93
N GLU A 98 84.43 59.48 -34.20
CA GLU A 98 83.27 58.83 -34.80
C GLU A 98 82.96 57.49 -34.12
N LEU A 99 84.00 56.71 -33.78
CA LEU A 99 83.88 55.42 -33.10
C LEU A 99 83.47 55.57 -31.63
N GLU A 100 84.03 56.55 -30.90
CA GLU A 100 83.62 56.93 -29.53
C GLU A 100 82.14 57.35 -29.52
N THR A 101 81.74 58.28 -30.38
CA THR A 101 80.32 58.72 -30.45
C THR A 101 79.38 57.62 -30.96
N ALA A 102 79.86 56.64 -31.73
CA ALA A 102 79.10 55.43 -32.06
C ALA A 102 78.98 54.46 -30.87
N GLN A 103 80.01 54.34 -30.03
CA GLN A 103 79.96 53.56 -28.79
C GLN A 103 78.99 54.18 -27.78
N ASP A 104 79.03 55.50 -27.57
CA ASP A 104 78.07 56.20 -26.70
C ASP A 104 76.62 56.04 -27.17
N ARG A 105 76.37 56.13 -28.49
CA ARG A 105 75.06 55.84 -29.09
C ARG A 105 74.63 54.40 -28.87
N ASN A 106 75.54 53.43 -29.01
CA ASN A 106 75.26 52.01 -28.76
C ASN A 106 74.93 51.74 -27.29
N LEU A 107 75.69 52.33 -26.34
CA LEU A 107 75.37 52.29 -24.91
C LEU A 107 74.00 52.90 -24.62
N GLY A 108 73.69 54.08 -25.19
CA GLY A 108 72.37 54.70 -25.07
C GLY A 108 71.22 53.85 -25.60
N ILE A 109 71.45 53.12 -26.71
CA ILE A 109 70.50 52.13 -27.26
C ILE A 109 70.35 50.94 -26.29
N GLN A 110 71.44 50.36 -25.79
CA GLN A 110 71.40 49.21 -24.86
C GLN A 110 70.73 49.54 -23.53
N TYR A 111 70.92 50.75 -22.98
CA TYR A 111 70.18 51.18 -21.79
C TYR A 111 68.69 51.35 -22.07
N ARG A 112 68.33 51.89 -23.25
CA ARG A 112 66.92 52.01 -23.68
C ARG A 112 66.29 50.63 -23.93
N GLU A 113 67.02 49.71 -24.54
CA GLU A 113 66.61 48.34 -24.81
C GLU A 113 66.37 47.57 -23.51
N LYS A 114 67.32 47.60 -22.56
CA LYS A 114 67.13 47.00 -21.22
C LYS A 114 65.92 47.58 -20.48
N ARG A 115 65.69 48.89 -20.58
CA ARG A 115 64.53 49.55 -19.96
C ARG A 115 63.22 49.10 -20.61
N LEU A 116 63.17 49.01 -21.94
CA LEU A 116 62.01 48.52 -22.68
C LEU A 116 61.75 47.02 -22.44
N GLU A 117 62.79 46.21 -22.28
CA GLU A 117 62.66 44.79 -21.95
C GLU A 117 62.14 44.60 -20.50
N GLN A 118 62.56 45.44 -19.56
CA GLN A 118 61.98 45.51 -18.20
C GLN A 118 60.52 45.99 -18.20
N GLU A 119 60.19 47.03 -18.97
CA GLU A 119 58.79 47.49 -19.16
C GLU A 119 57.92 46.37 -19.73
N LYS A 120 58.43 45.65 -20.74
CA LYS A 120 57.79 44.48 -21.37
C LYS A 120 57.64 43.30 -20.41
N GLU A 121 58.64 42.99 -19.60
CA GLU A 121 58.59 41.92 -18.59
C GLU A 121 57.56 42.25 -17.50
N LEU A 122 57.52 43.50 -17.02
CA LEU A 122 56.49 43.98 -16.09
C LEU A 122 55.08 43.90 -16.70
N LEU A 123 54.90 44.30 -17.97
CA LEU A 123 53.63 44.21 -18.68
C LEU A 123 53.22 42.76 -18.96
N LEU A 124 54.17 41.85 -19.24
CA LEU A 124 53.91 40.41 -19.39
C LEU A 124 53.50 39.78 -18.06
N ASN A 125 54.18 40.12 -16.96
CA ASN A 125 53.82 39.66 -15.62
C ASN A 125 52.45 40.20 -15.19
N GLN A 126 52.14 41.47 -15.46
CA GLN A 126 50.83 42.06 -15.23
C GLN A 126 49.74 41.38 -16.08
N ASN A 127 49.99 41.11 -17.36
CA ASN A 127 49.06 40.35 -18.20
C ASN A 127 48.89 38.92 -17.71
N SER A 128 49.95 38.24 -17.28
CA SER A 128 49.87 36.90 -16.70
C SER A 128 48.99 36.91 -15.44
N TRP A 129 49.22 37.86 -14.53
CA TRP A 129 48.44 38.03 -13.31
C TRP A 129 46.96 38.32 -13.60
N LEU A 130 46.67 39.26 -14.52
CA LEU A 130 45.31 39.58 -14.95
C LEU A 130 44.62 38.39 -15.63
N ASN A 131 45.33 37.57 -16.41
CA ASN A 131 44.77 36.35 -17.00
C ASN A 131 44.54 35.26 -15.94
N THR A 132 45.41 35.13 -14.93
CA THR A 132 45.15 34.21 -13.81
C THR A 132 43.97 34.66 -12.96
N GLU A 133 43.82 35.96 -12.69
CA GLU A 133 42.71 36.47 -11.88
C GLU A 133 41.38 36.47 -12.66
N LEU A 134 41.40 36.77 -13.96
CA LEU A 134 40.22 36.58 -14.81
C LEU A 134 39.83 35.10 -14.90
N LYS A 135 40.81 34.18 -14.90
CA LYS A 135 40.54 32.74 -14.85
C LYS A 135 39.98 32.30 -13.49
N THR A 136 40.59 32.67 -12.36
CA THR A 136 40.04 32.32 -11.03
C THR A 136 38.63 32.88 -10.85
N LYS A 137 38.36 34.12 -11.25
CA LYS A 137 37.01 34.71 -11.23
C LYS A 137 36.04 33.99 -12.17
N THR A 138 36.49 33.49 -13.32
CA THR A 138 35.66 32.65 -14.21
C THR A 138 35.36 31.29 -13.58
N ASP A 139 36.36 30.63 -13.00
CA ASP A 139 36.23 29.33 -12.34
C ASP A 139 35.37 29.45 -11.05
N GLU A 140 35.48 30.55 -10.30
CA GLU A 140 34.61 30.92 -9.16
C GLU A 140 33.15 31.11 -9.61
N LEU A 141 32.91 31.86 -10.69
CA LEU A 141 31.55 32.06 -11.24
C LEU A 141 30.96 30.74 -11.77
N LEU A 142 31.76 29.86 -12.36
CA LEU A 142 31.34 28.52 -12.77
C LEU A 142 31.08 27.60 -11.57
N ALA A 143 31.87 27.70 -10.50
CA ALA A 143 31.64 26.96 -9.26
C ALA A 143 30.34 27.40 -8.57
N LEU A 144 30.14 28.71 -8.40
CA LEU A 144 28.92 29.29 -7.82
C LEU A 144 27.69 29.02 -8.70
N GLY A 145 27.84 29.05 -10.04
CA GLY A 145 26.80 28.63 -10.98
C GLY A 145 26.41 27.14 -10.85
N ARG A 146 27.38 26.25 -10.60
CA ARG A 146 27.12 24.83 -10.30
C ARG A 146 26.49 24.64 -8.91
N GLU A 147 26.96 25.35 -7.90
CA GLU A 147 26.43 25.30 -6.53
C GLU A 147 24.96 25.75 -6.51
N LYS A 148 24.64 26.90 -7.12
CA LYS A 148 23.26 27.38 -7.27
C LYS A 148 22.43 26.47 -8.19
N GLY A 149 23.04 25.86 -9.21
CA GLY A 149 22.40 24.82 -10.03
C GLY A 149 22.00 23.59 -9.20
N ASN A 150 22.90 23.11 -8.33
CA ASN A 150 22.65 22.00 -7.42
C ASN A 150 21.60 22.35 -6.36
N GLU A 151 21.65 23.55 -5.78
CA GLU A 151 20.63 24.04 -4.84
C GLU A 151 19.24 24.14 -5.50
N ILE A 152 19.17 24.62 -6.75
CA ILE A 152 17.92 24.63 -7.54
C ILE A 152 17.44 23.20 -7.84
N LEU A 153 18.33 22.25 -8.13
CA LEU A 153 17.97 20.85 -8.33
C LEU A 153 17.49 20.19 -7.02
N GLU A 154 18.17 20.42 -5.91
CA GLU A 154 17.77 19.90 -4.60
C GLU A 154 16.43 20.47 -4.14
N LEU A 155 16.20 21.78 -4.35
CA LEU A 155 14.90 22.43 -4.10
C LEU A 155 13.81 21.89 -5.03
N LYS A 156 14.11 21.58 -6.30
CA LYS A 156 13.17 20.91 -7.22
C LYS A 156 12.83 19.49 -6.77
N CYS A 157 13.82 18.69 -6.35
CA CYS A 157 13.57 17.36 -5.80
C CYS A 157 12.76 17.42 -4.51
N LYS A 158 13.08 18.35 -3.59
CA LYS A 158 12.29 18.60 -2.37
C LYS A 158 10.85 19.02 -2.70
N LEU A 159 10.66 19.85 -3.73
CA LEU A 159 9.34 20.27 -4.20
C LEU A 159 8.55 19.10 -4.81
N GLU A 160 9.17 18.28 -5.67
CA GLU A 160 8.50 17.14 -6.31
C GLU A 160 8.13 16.07 -5.28
N ASN A 161 9.06 15.70 -4.38
CA ASN A 161 8.77 14.80 -3.26
C ASN A 161 7.61 15.32 -2.39
N LYS A 162 7.49 16.64 -2.21
CA LYS A 162 6.37 17.26 -1.49
C LYS A 162 5.07 17.28 -2.29
N LYS A 163 5.10 17.37 -3.62
CA LYS A 163 3.90 17.14 -4.46
C LYS A 163 3.47 15.68 -4.41
N GLU A 164 4.39 14.73 -4.50
CA GLU A 164 4.09 13.29 -4.39
C GLU A 164 3.48 12.96 -3.02
N GLU A 165 4.01 13.54 -1.94
CA GLU A 165 3.43 13.43 -0.60
C GLU A 165 2.02 14.05 -0.53
N VAL A 166 1.78 15.21 -1.14
CA VAL A 166 0.45 15.84 -1.25
C VAL A 166 -0.51 14.96 -2.07
N LEU A 167 -0.11 14.48 -3.25
CA LEU A 167 -0.94 13.60 -4.08
C LEU A 167 -1.30 12.31 -3.34
N ARG A 168 -0.35 11.70 -2.63
CA ARG A 168 -0.61 10.51 -1.81
C ARG A 168 -1.55 10.83 -0.63
N LEU A 169 -1.46 12.02 -0.03
CA LEU A 169 -2.39 12.47 1.00
C LEU A 169 -3.78 12.79 0.43
N GLU A 170 -3.87 13.31 -0.80
CA GLU A 170 -5.13 13.51 -1.52
C GLU A 170 -5.78 12.17 -1.90
N GLU A 171 -5.01 11.18 -2.36
CA GLU A 171 -5.50 9.80 -2.58
C GLU A 171 -6.00 9.17 -1.28
N GLN A 172 -5.25 9.30 -0.18
CA GLN A 172 -5.68 8.83 1.14
C GLN A 172 -6.94 9.56 1.64
N MET A 173 -7.04 10.88 1.44
CA MET A 173 -8.21 11.68 1.80
C MET A 173 -9.43 11.27 0.96
N ASN A 174 -9.27 11.05 -0.34
CA ASN A 174 -10.33 10.55 -1.21
C ASN A 174 -10.74 9.11 -0.88
N GLY A 175 -9.80 8.24 -0.50
CA GLY A 175 -10.07 6.89 0.01
C GLY A 175 -10.87 6.91 1.32
N LEU A 176 -10.47 7.73 2.29
CA LEU A 176 -11.20 7.94 3.53
C LEU A 176 -12.58 8.58 3.29
N LYS A 177 -12.67 9.53 2.36
CA LYS A 177 -13.94 10.19 1.99
C LYS A 177 -14.92 9.21 1.35
N THR A 178 -14.49 8.45 0.34
CA THR A 178 -15.33 7.43 -0.29
C THR A 178 -15.71 6.32 0.70
N SER A 179 -14.80 5.91 1.60
CA SER A 179 -15.14 5.02 2.71
C SER A 179 -16.17 5.62 3.67
N ASN A 180 -16.10 6.91 3.97
CA ASN A 180 -17.06 7.61 4.83
C ASN A 180 -18.42 7.75 4.13
N GLU A 181 -18.47 8.03 2.83
CA GLU A 181 -19.69 8.02 2.00
C GLU A 181 -20.32 6.60 1.98
N HIS A 182 -19.53 5.54 1.91
CA HIS A 182 -20.02 4.16 2.03
C HIS A 182 -20.54 3.84 3.44
N LEU A 183 -19.88 4.32 4.50
CA LEU A 183 -20.32 4.16 5.89
C LEU A 183 -21.61 4.94 6.17
N GLN A 184 -21.73 6.19 5.69
CA GLN A 184 -22.96 6.98 5.76
C GLN A 184 -24.11 6.27 5.06
N LYS A 185 -23.89 5.81 3.81
CA LYS A 185 -24.90 5.05 3.07
C LYS A 185 -25.27 3.74 3.76
N HIS A 186 -24.31 3.06 4.39
CA HIS A 186 -24.60 1.86 5.18
C HIS A 186 -25.43 2.17 6.44
N VAL A 187 -25.17 3.30 7.12
CA VAL A 187 -25.99 3.78 8.23
C VAL A 187 -27.39 4.17 7.76
N GLU A 188 -27.55 4.79 6.59
CA GLU A 188 -28.86 5.06 5.98
C GLU A 188 -29.61 3.76 5.61
N ASP A 189 -28.92 2.78 5.03
CA ASP A 189 -29.44 1.44 4.75
C ASP A 189 -29.84 0.66 6.02
N LEU A 190 -29.16 0.90 7.16
CA LEU A 190 -29.52 0.33 8.45
C LEU A 190 -30.69 1.09 9.09
N LEU A 191 -30.77 2.42 8.96
CA LEU A 191 -31.87 3.24 9.46
C LEU A 191 -33.17 3.02 8.68
N THR A 192 -33.11 2.77 7.38
CA THR A 192 -34.28 2.36 6.58
C THR A 192 -34.76 0.97 7.00
N LYS A 193 -33.87 -0.03 7.08
CA LYS A 193 -34.22 -1.37 7.60
C LYS A 193 -34.76 -1.33 9.02
N LEU A 194 -34.26 -0.45 9.89
CA LEU A 194 -34.79 -0.25 11.24
C LEU A 194 -36.20 0.36 11.23
N LYS A 195 -36.50 1.29 10.31
CA LYS A 195 -37.86 1.83 10.11
C LYS A 195 -38.80 0.75 9.57
N GLU A 196 -38.41 0.02 8.53
CA GLU A 196 -39.18 -1.08 7.95
C GLU A 196 -39.48 -2.17 9.00
N ALA A 197 -38.49 -2.54 9.82
CA ALA A 197 -38.69 -3.49 10.91
C ALA A 197 -39.66 -2.96 11.98
N LYS A 198 -39.61 -1.66 12.31
CA LYS A 198 -40.55 -1.03 13.25
C LYS A 198 -41.97 -0.90 12.69
N GLU A 199 -42.14 -0.61 11.41
CA GLU A 199 -43.46 -0.59 10.75
C GLU A 199 -44.03 -2.02 10.61
N GLN A 200 -43.18 -3.02 10.33
CA GLN A 200 -43.57 -4.43 10.38
C GLN A 200 -43.97 -4.86 11.80
N GLN A 201 -43.20 -4.47 12.83
CA GLN A 201 -43.54 -4.73 14.23
C GLN A 201 -44.87 -4.07 14.61
N ALA A 202 -45.06 -2.77 14.35
CA ALA A 202 -46.30 -2.06 14.62
C ALA A 202 -47.50 -2.70 13.89
N SER A 203 -47.31 -3.12 12.63
CA SER A 203 -48.34 -3.85 11.88
C SER A 203 -48.61 -5.25 12.45
N MET A 204 -47.65 -5.90 13.11
CA MET A 204 -47.88 -7.18 13.80
C MET A 204 -48.55 -6.97 15.15
N GLU A 205 -48.17 -5.94 15.91
CA GLU A 205 -48.83 -5.53 17.16
C GLU A 205 -50.29 -5.12 16.91
N GLU A 206 -50.58 -4.38 15.84
CA GLU A 206 -51.94 -4.07 15.41
C GLU A 206 -52.74 -5.35 15.05
N LYS A 207 -52.11 -6.33 14.37
CA LYS A 207 -52.76 -7.62 14.09
C LYS A 207 -53.02 -8.39 15.38
N PHE A 208 -52.06 -8.50 16.29
CA PHE A 208 -52.25 -9.16 17.59
C PHE A 208 -53.29 -8.46 18.46
N HIS A 209 -53.37 -7.13 18.43
CA HIS A 209 -54.42 -6.38 19.11
C HIS A 209 -55.80 -6.65 18.50
N ASN A 210 -55.89 -6.78 17.18
CA ASN A 210 -57.14 -7.17 16.50
C ASN A 210 -57.52 -8.64 16.75
N GLU A 211 -56.57 -9.58 16.73
CA GLU A 211 -56.79 -10.98 17.11
C GLU A 211 -57.22 -11.09 18.58
N LEU A 212 -56.57 -10.36 19.50
CA LEU A 212 -56.95 -10.30 20.92
C LEU A 212 -58.36 -9.75 21.11
N ASN A 213 -58.72 -8.66 20.42
CA ASN A 213 -60.08 -8.11 20.44
C ASN A 213 -61.12 -9.09 19.82
N ALA A 214 -60.73 -9.90 18.84
CA ALA A 214 -61.58 -10.97 18.32
C ALA A 214 -61.74 -12.11 19.34
N HIS A 215 -60.66 -12.54 20.01
CA HIS A 215 -60.69 -13.54 21.07
C HIS A 215 -61.49 -13.08 22.30
N ILE A 216 -61.41 -11.81 22.70
CA ILE A 216 -62.24 -11.24 23.77
C ILE A 216 -63.73 -11.29 23.38
N LYS A 217 -64.08 -10.89 22.15
CA LYS A 217 -65.46 -11.00 21.64
C LYS A 217 -65.94 -12.46 21.62
N LEU A 218 -65.10 -13.38 21.15
CA LEU A 218 -65.43 -14.81 21.09
C LEU A 218 -65.59 -15.42 22.50
N SER A 219 -64.71 -15.06 23.44
CA SER A 219 -64.79 -15.47 24.85
C SER A 219 -66.06 -14.93 25.52
N ASN A 220 -66.46 -13.69 25.22
CA ASN A 220 -67.70 -13.11 25.74
C ASN A 220 -68.94 -13.79 25.14
N LEU A 221 -68.90 -14.17 23.86
CA LEU A 221 -69.97 -14.96 23.22
C LEU A 221 -70.06 -16.38 23.81
N TYR A 222 -68.93 -17.07 23.99
CA TYR A 222 -68.91 -18.38 24.65
C TYR A 222 -69.35 -18.31 26.11
N LYS A 223 -68.98 -17.25 26.84
CA LYS A 223 -69.47 -17.03 28.19
C LYS A 223 -70.98 -16.80 28.20
N SER A 224 -71.50 -15.89 27.38
CA SER A 224 -72.94 -15.67 27.26
C SER A 224 -73.70 -16.94 26.87
N ALA A 225 -73.14 -17.78 25.99
CA ALA A 225 -73.74 -19.06 25.60
C ALA A 225 -73.67 -20.13 26.72
N ALA A 226 -72.64 -20.09 27.57
CA ALA A 226 -72.54 -20.93 28.76
C ALA A 226 -73.53 -20.47 29.85
N ASP A 227 -73.58 -19.16 30.14
CA ASP A 227 -74.54 -18.54 31.05
C ASP A 227 -76.00 -18.86 30.61
N ASP A 228 -76.29 -18.76 29.30
CA ASP A 228 -77.57 -19.15 28.67
C ASP A 228 -77.88 -20.66 28.77
N SER A 229 -76.86 -21.51 28.87
CA SER A 229 -77.01 -22.97 28.99
C SER A 229 -77.14 -23.39 30.45
N GLU A 230 -76.47 -22.70 31.37
CA GLU A 230 -76.63 -22.86 32.81
C GLU A 230 -78.02 -22.42 33.24
N ALA A 231 -78.51 -21.27 32.75
CA ALA A 231 -79.90 -20.83 32.94
C ALA A 231 -80.90 -21.93 32.54
N LYS A 232 -80.81 -22.45 31.31
CA LYS A 232 -81.65 -23.55 30.83
C LYS A 232 -81.49 -24.84 31.65
N SER A 233 -80.28 -25.13 32.15
CA SER A 233 -80.06 -26.26 33.06
C SER A 233 -80.76 -26.06 34.39
N THR A 234 -80.77 -24.84 34.96
CA THR A 234 -81.52 -24.55 36.19
C THR A 234 -83.03 -24.56 35.97
N GLU A 235 -83.53 -24.11 34.82
CA GLU A 235 -84.94 -24.22 34.43
C GLU A 235 -85.38 -25.68 34.29
N LEU A 236 -84.59 -26.52 33.61
CA LEU A 236 -84.84 -27.96 33.48
C LEU A 236 -84.76 -28.66 34.83
N THR A 237 -83.80 -28.31 35.69
CA THR A 237 -83.70 -28.86 37.06
C THR A 237 -84.94 -28.50 37.87
N ARG A 238 -85.40 -27.24 37.79
CA ARG A 238 -86.62 -26.77 38.46
C ARG A 238 -87.87 -27.50 37.95
N ALA A 239 -87.99 -27.71 36.65
CA ALA A 239 -89.08 -28.49 36.07
C ALA A 239 -89.04 -29.97 36.50
N VAL A 240 -87.86 -30.56 36.66
CA VAL A 240 -87.66 -31.90 37.21
C VAL A 240 -88.04 -31.96 38.70
N ASP A 241 -87.69 -30.93 39.50
CA ASP A 241 -88.11 -30.83 40.90
C ASP A 241 -89.62 -30.65 41.07
N GLU A 242 -90.26 -29.87 40.19
CA GLU A 242 -91.72 -29.72 40.14
C GLU A 242 -92.40 -31.04 39.73
N LEU A 243 -91.83 -31.80 38.78
CA LEU A 243 -92.30 -33.15 38.43
C LEU A 243 -92.11 -34.15 39.58
N HIS A 244 -90.98 -34.12 40.30
CA HIS A 244 -90.76 -34.95 41.49
C HIS A 244 -91.76 -34.59 42.61
N LYS A 245 -92.08 -33.31 42.79
CA LYS A 245 -93.08 -32.84 43.76
C LYS A 245 -94.48 -33.36 43.41
N LEU A 246 -94.89 -33.23 42.14
CA LEU A 246 -96.17 -33.77 41.65
C LEU A 246 -96.24 -35.30 41.76
N LEU A 247 -95.14 -36.02 41.50
CA LEU A 247 -95.04 -37.47 41.67
C LEU A 247 -95.19 -37.86 43.16
N LYS A 248 -94.60 -37.09 44.08
CA LYS A 248 -94.72 -37.31 45.53
C LYS A 248 -96.13 -37.02 46.03
N GLU A 249 -96.75 -35.94 45.58
CA GLU A 249 -98.15 -35.58 45.90
C GLU A 249 -99.13 -36.65 45.37
N ALA A 250 -98.90 -37.18 44.16
CA ALA A 250 -99.66 -38.31 43.62
C ALA A 250 -99.43 -39.63 44.38
N GLY A 251 -98.20 -39.87 44.86
CA GLY A 251 -97.87 -41.02 45.71
C GLY A 251 -98.55 -40.97 47.08
N GLU A 252 -98.57 -39.79 47.70
CA GLU A 252 -99.27 -39.54 48.97
C GLU A 252 -100.79 -39.65 48.81
N ALA A 253 -101.35 -39.13 47.70
CA ALA A 253 -102.76 -39.32 47.36
C ALA A 253 -103.10 -40.82 47.18
N ASN A 254 -102.32 -41.57 46.39
CA ASN A 254 -102.50 -43.02 46.23
C ASN A 254 -102.41 -43.77 47.57
N LYS A 255 -101.53 -43.36 48.48
CA LYS A 255 -101.42 -43.95 49.82
C LYS A 255 -102.67 -43.69 50.66
N THR A 256 -103.21 -42.47 50.67
CA THR A 256 -104.50 -42.20 51.35
C THR A 256 -105.67 -42.94 50.71
N ILE A 257 -105.66 -43.17 49.40
CA ILE A 257 -106.65 -44.01 48.71
C ILE A 257 -106.52 -45.48 49.15
N GLN A 258 -105.30 -46.03 49.28
CA GLN A 258 -105.09 -47.38 49.83
C GLN A 258 -105.53 -47.49 51.30
N GLU A 259 -105.25 -46.49 52.13
CA GLU A 259 -105.66 -46.47 53.54
C GLU A 259 -107.20 -46.39 53.68
N HIS A 260 -107.88 -45.62 52.83
CA HIS A 260 -109.35 -45.62 52.76
C HIS A 260 -109.94 -46.90 52.18
N LEU A 261 -109.26 -47.56 51.23
CA LEU A 261 -109.73 -48.82 50.66
C LEU A 261 -109.59 -49.97 51.66
N LEU A 262 -108.50 -50.00 52.44
CA LEU A 262 -108.35 -50.89 53.59
C LEU A 262 -109.42 -50.64 54.67
N GLN A 263 -109.74 -49.38 55.00
CA GLN A 263 -110.85 -49.08 55.92
C GLN A 263 -112.21 -49.52 55.36
N ALA A 264 -112.42 -49.41 54.05
CA ALA A 264 -113.64 -49.90 53.40
C ALA A 264 -113.71 -51.44 53.48
N GLU A 265 -112.61 -52.15 53.25
CA GLU A 265 -112.50 -53.60 53.43
C GLU A 265 -112.72 -54.03 54.88
N GLU A 266 -112.10 -53.38 55.87
CA GLU A 266 -112.35 -53.65 57.31
C GLU A 266 -113.82 -53.42 57.69
N SER A 267 -114.47 -52.38 57.14
CA SER A 267 -115.89 -52.11 57.36
C SER A 267 -116.80 -53.15 56.69
N LYS A 268 -116.40 -53.63 55.50
CA LYS A 268 -117.07 -54.73 54.79
C LYS A 268 -116.95 -56.01 55.59
N ASP A 269 -115.77 -56.35 56.10
CA ASP A 269 -115.53 -57.57 56.89
C ASP A 269 -116.29 -57.56 58.22
N GLN A 270 -116.46 -56.39 58.85
CA GLN A 270 -117.33 -56.23 60.02
C GLN A 270 -118.80 -56.45 59.65
N MET A 271 -119.27 -55.85 58.55
CA MET A 271 -120.63 -56.07 58.04
C MET A 271 -120.84 -57.53 57.60
N GLU A 272 -119.83 -58.19 57.02
CA GLU A 272 -119.88 -59.58 56.57
C GLU A 272 -119.91 -60.55 57.76
N LYS A 273 -119.20 -60.24 58.86
CA LYS A 273 -119.36 -60.93 60.16
C LYS A 273 -120.74 -60.72 60.77
N GLU A 274 -121.28 -59.50 60.75
CA GLU A 274 -122.66 -59.24 61.19
C GLU A 274 -123.68 -60.01 60.33
N MET A 275 -123.47 -60.09 59.02
CA MET A 275 -124.31 -60.86 58.10
C MET A 275 -124.14 -62.36 58.34
N LEU A 276 -122.94 -62.87 58.61
CA LEU A 276 -122.71 -64.26 58.99
C LEU A 276 -123.35 -64.62 60.34
N GLU A 277 -123.40 -63.69 61.30
CA GLU A 277 -124.17 -63.87 62.54
C GLU A 277 -125.68 -63.86 62.32
N LYS A 278 -126.19 -63.05 61.37
CA LYS A 278 -127.61 -63.03 60.97
C LYS A 278 -127.96 -64.30 60.19
N ILE A 279 -127.07 -64.76 59.32
CA ILE A 279 -127.14 -66.04 58.61
C ILE A 279 -127.15 -67.19 59.62
N GLY A 280 -126.23 -67.27 60.57
CA GLY A 280 -126.21 -68.33 61.60
C GLY A 280 -127.41 -68.34 62.56
N LYS A 281 -128.22 -67.28 62.58
CA LYS A 281 -129.54 -67.22 63.26
C LYS A 281 -130.63 -67.71 62.31
N LEU A 282 -130.66 -67.20 61.07
CA LEU A 282 -131.57 -67.65 60.01
C LEU A 282 -131.35 -69.10 59.58
N GLU A 283 -130.15 -69.67 59.73
CA GLU A 283 -129.82 -71.07 59.45
C GLU A 283 -130.42 -72.01 60.50
N LYS A 284 -130.48 -71.58 61.76
CA LYS A 284 -131.20 -72.32 62.82
C LYS A 284 -132.71 -72.21 62.67
N GLU A 285 -133.21 -71.13 62.09
CA GLU A 285 -134.62 -71.00 61.70
C GLU A 285 -134.92 -71.82 60.42
N LEU A 286 -133.97 -71.90 59.47
CA LEU A 286 -134.03 -72.75 58.28
C LEU A 286 -133.93 -74.24 58.60
N GLU A 287 -133.14 -74.66 59.60
CA GLU A 287 -133.07 -76.07 60.00
C GLU A 287 -134.40 -76.53 60.61
N ASN A 288 -135.07 -75.67 61.40
CA ASN A 288 -136.45 -75.87 61.85
C ASN A 288 -137.51 -75.76 60.73
N ALA A 289 -137.17 -75.25 59.54
CA ALA A 289 -138.07 -75.14 58.39
C ALA A 289 -137.81 -76.20 57.29
N ASN A 290 -136.60 -76.73 57.20
CA ASN A 290 -136.19 -77.71 56.18
C ASN A 290 -136.81 -79.09 56.43
N ASP A 291 -137.13 -79.45 57.68
CA ASP A 291 -137.97 -80.61 58.02
C ASP A 291 -139.37 -80.53 57.37
N LEU A 292 -139.84 -79.33 57.00
CA LEU A 292 -141.11 -79.11 56.30
C LEU A 292 -140.95 -78.78 54.80
N LEU A 293 -139.72 -78.67 54.28
CA LEU A 293 -139.43 -78.33 52.88
C LEU A 293 -138.51 -79.33 52.17
N SER A 294 -138.62 -80.61 52.52
CA SER A 294 -138.19 -81.75 51.69
C SER A 294 -139.00 -81.92 50.38
N ALA A 295 -139.50 -80.82 49.81
CA ALA A 295 -140.43 -80.77 48.68
C ALA A 295 -140.01 -79.75 47.61
N THR A 296 -139.79 -80.26 46.39
CA THR A 296 -139.88 -79.51 45.11
C THR A 296 -138.79 -78.47 44.77
N LYS A 297 -137.62 -79.01 44.36
CA LYS A 297 -137.10 -78.91 42.97
C LYS A 297 -137.10 -77.54 42.21
N ARG A 298 -135.88 -77.20 41.76
CA ARG A 298 -135.44 -76.78 40.39
C ARG A 298 -135.39 -75.28 39.99
N LYS A 299 -134.25 -74.97 39.34
CA LYS A 299 -133.87 -73.81 38.49
C LYS A 299 -133.69 -72.47 39.23
N GLY A 300 -132.63 -71.68 38.99
CA GLY A 300 -131.39 -71.92 38.22
C GLY A 300 -130.88 -70.67 37.49
N ALA A 301 -129.57 -70.58 37.19
CA ALA A 301 -128.97 -69.55 36.33
C ALA A 301 -127.55 -69.93 35.85
N ILE A 302 -127.23 -69.68 34.57
CA ILE A 302 -125.90 -69.31 34.04
C ILE A 302 -126.17 -68.45 32.79
N TRP A 303 -125.58 -67.25 32.70
CA TRP A 303 -125.50 -66.37 31.52
C TRP A 303 -124.11 -65.72 31.51
N SER A 304 -123.53 -65.48 30.33
CA SER A 304 -122.27 -64.73 30.13
C SER A 304 -122.06 -64.39 28.65
N GLU A 305 -121.00 -63.62 28.35
CA GLU A 305 -120.36 -63.49 27.02
C GLU A 305 -120.96 -62.49 26.00
N GLU A 306 -121.40 -61.29 26.42
CA GLU A 306 -121.63 -60.17 25.46
C GLU A 306 -121.33 -58.76 26.02
N GLU A 307 -120.26 -58.58 26.80
CA GLU A 307 -119.94 -57.26 27.40
C GLU A 307 -118.44 -56.86 27.42
N LEU A 308 -117.61 -57.51 26.58
CA LEU A 308 -116.18 -57.16 26.41
C LEU A 308 -115.83 -56.64 24.99
N ALA A 309 -116.83 -56.24 24.21
CA ALA A 309 -116.73 -55.90 22.80
C ALA A 309 -116.91 -54.38 22.51
N ALA A 310 -116.31 -53.53 23.34
CA ALA A 310 -116.40 -52.06 23.19
C ALA A 310 -115.01 -51.37 23.22
N MET A 311 -114.96 -50.16 22.65
CA MET A 311 -113.90 -49.16 22.85
C MET A 311 -112.52 -49.31 22.16
N SER A 312 -112.45 -49.62 20.85
CA SER A 312 -111.64 -48.81 19.88
C SER A 312 -111.81 -49.24 18.41
N PRO A 313 -112.05 -48.33 17.44
CA PRO A 313 -112.30 -48.69 16.03
C PRO A 313 -111.07 -48.52 15.12
N THR A 314 -110.30 -49.59 14.90
CA THR A 314 -109.30 -49.63 13.80
C THR A 314 -109.26 -50.97 13.04
N ALA A 315 -109.65 -52.08 13.69
CA ALA A 315 -109.65 -53.42 13.10
C ALA A 315 -110.63 -53.62 11.91
N ALA A 316 -111.64 -52.76 11.75
CA ALA A 316 -112.70 -52.95 10.76
C ALA A 316 -112.36 -52.50 9.32
N ALA A 317 -111.37 -51.61 9.14
CA ALA A 317 -111.17 -50.89 7.87
C ALA A 317 -110.32 -51.66 6.83
N ILE A 318 -109.42 -52.55 7.25
CA ILE A 318 -108.41 -53.19 6.37
C ILE A 318 -108.80 -54.64 6.01
N ALA A 319 -110.07 -55.00 6.19
CA ALA A 319 -110.58 -56.37 6.03
C ALA A 319 -111.00 -56.77 4.58
N LYS A 320 -110.64 -55.99 3.54
CA LYS A 320 -111.31 -56.13 2.22
C LYS A 320 -110.48 -55.96 0.93
N ILE A 321 -109.14 -55.87 1.00
CA ILE A 321 -108.28 -55.82 -0.21
C ILE A 321 -107.08 -56.77 -0.06
N VAL A 322 -107.29 -58.05 -0.35
CA VAL A 322 -106.25 -59.10 -0.40
C VAL A 322 -106.50 -60.03 -1.58
N LYS A 323 -105.43 -60.46 -2.27
CA LYS A 323 -105.40 -61.69 -3.09
C LYS A 323 -104.46 -62.71 -2.45
N PRO A 324 -104.71 -64.02 -2.58
CA PRO A 324 -104.12 -65.03 -1.70
C PRO A 324 -102.69 -65.44 -2.11
N GLY A 325 -101.83 -65.74 -1.13
CA GLY A 325 -100.50 -66.34 -1.39
C GLY A 325 -99.57 -66.48 -0.17
N MET A 326 -99.56 -65.51 0.75
CA MET A 326 -98.74 -65.50 1.98
C MET A 326 -99.61 -65.35 3.23
N LYS A 327 -99.13 -65.78 4.41
CA LYS A 327 -99.83 -65.47 5.67
C LYS A 327 -99.66 -63.99 6.02
N LEU A 328 -100.70 -63.41 6.63
CA LEU A 328 -100.70 -62.00 7.01
C LEU A 328 -99.54 -61.62 7.94
N THR A 329 -99.15 -62.52 8.85
CA THR A 329 -97.99 -62.36 9.73
C THR A 329 -96.65 -62.42 8.98
N GLU A 330 -96.51 -63.28 7.97
CA GLU A 330 -95.27 -63.36 7.18
C GLU A 330 -95.07 -62.09 6.33
N LEU A 331 -96.16 -61.54 5.77
CA LEU A 331 -96.13 -60.30 5.00
C LEU A 331 -95.94 -59.06 5.90
N TYR A 332 -96.55 -59.05 7.09
CA TYR A 332 -96.35 -57.98 8.08
C TYR A 332 -94.92 -58.01 8.64
N ASN A 333 -94.39 -59.19 8.97
CA ASN A 333 -93.00 -59.33 9.41
C ASN A 333 -92.02 -58.89 8.33
N ALA A 334 -92.17 -59.32 7.07
CA ALA A 334 -91.29 -58.88 5.99
C ALA A 334 -91.35 -57.36 5.74
N TYR A 335 -92.52 -56.74 5.91
CA TYR A 335 -92.67 -55.28 5.85
C TYR A 335 -92.03 -54.56 7.05
N VAL A 336 -92.21 -55.08 8.27
CA VAL A 336 -91.57 -54.53 9.49
C VAL A 336 -90.05 -54.72 9.43
N GLU A 337 -89.55 -55.90 9.05
CA GLU A 337 -88.12 -56.18 8.89
C GLU A 337 -87.48 -55.27 7.84
N THR A 338 -88.13 -55.02 6.70
CA THR A 338 -87.60 -54.08 5.69
C THR A 338 -87.76 -52.61 6.10
N GLN A 339 -88.79 -52.26 6.87
CA GLN A 339 -88.92 -50.93 7.48
C GLN A 339 -87.83 -50.69 8.54
N ASP A 340 -87.53 -51.68 9.37
CA ASP A 340 -86.49 -51.65 10.40
C ASP A 340 -85.08 -51.67 9.79
N GLN A 341 -84.84 -52.46 8.75
CA GLN A 341 -83.59 -52.40 7.95
C GLN A 341 -83.40 -51.01 7.34
N LEU A 342 -84.44 -50.41 6.75
CA LEU A 342 -84.39 -49.05 6.22
C LEU A 342 -84.20 -47.99 7.33
N LEU A 343 -84.66 -48.26 8.56
CA LEU A 343 -84.49 -47.37 9.71
C LEU A 343 -83.07 -47.50 10.30
N LEU A 344 -82.52 -48.71 10.35
CA LEU A 344 -81.13 -49.01 10.68
C LEU A 344 -80.18 -48.39 9.66
N GLU A 345 -80.36 -48.59 8.35
CA GLU A 345 -79.54 -47.93 7.32
C GLU A 345 -79.63 -46.39 7.42
N LYS A 346 -80.79 -45.83 7.79
CA LYS A 346 -80.93 -44.38 8.02
C LYS A 346 -80.23 -43.92 9.30
N LEU A 347 -80.11 -44.77 10.32
CA LEU A 347 -79.32 -44.49 11.53
C LEU A 347 -77.81 -44.64 11.25
N GLU A 348 -77.40 -45.63 10.46
CA GLU A 348 -76.01 -45.80 10.04
C GLU A 348 -75.57 -44.69 9.09
N ASN A 349 -76.38 -44.30 8.10
CA ASN A 349 -76.09 -43.12 7.26
C ASN A 349 -75.99 -41.84 8.11
N LYS A 350 -76.84 -41.65 9.13
CA LYS A 350 -76.72 -40.53 10.08
C LYS A 350 -75.44 -40.62 10.93
N ARG A 351 -74.98 -41.83 11.28
CA ARG A 351 -73.75 -42.06 12.05
C ARG A 351 -72.50 -41.84 11.20
N ILE A 352 -72.49 -42.34 9.96
CA ILE A 352 -71.43 -42.16 8.97
C ILE A 352 -71.30 -40.68 8.60
N ASN A 353 -72.42 -39.98 8.35
CA ASN A 353 -72.40 -38.54 8.10
C ASN A 353 -71.89 -37.75 9.32
N LYS A 354 -72.21 -38.15 10.55
CA LYS A 354 -71.60 -37.54 11.75
C LYS A 354 -70.08 -37.76 11.80
N TYR A 355 -69.59 -38.97 11.54
CA TYR A 355 -68.14 -39.22 11.49
C TYR A 355 -67.46 -38.45 10.35
N LEU A 356 -68.13 -38.27 9.20
CA LEU A 356 -67.65 -37.42 8.11
C LEU A 356 -67.62 -35.94 8.51
N ASP A 357 -68.66 -35.41 9.15
CA ASP A 357 -68.71 -34.04 9.69
C ASP A 357 -67.64 -33.82 10.77
N GLU A 358 -67.37 -34.81 11.61
CA GLU A 358 -66.33 -34.79 12.65
C GLU A 358 -64.92 -34.79 12.02
N ILE A 359 -64.68 -35.65 11.02
CA ILE A 359 -63.41 -35.67 10.26
C ILE A 359 -63.21 -34.35 9.50
N VAL A 360 -64.25 -33.80 8.86
CA VAL A 360 -64.18 -32.50 8.18
C VAL A 360 -63.85 -31.40 9.18
N LYS A 361 -64.51 -31.33 10.35
CA LYS A 361 -64.20 -30.34 11.39
C LYS A 361 -62.79 -30.51 11.97
N GLU A 362 -62.30 -31.74 12.12
CA GLU A 362 -60.89 -31.98 12.50
C GLU A 362 -59.92 -31.49 11.42
N VAL A 363 -60.21 -31.70 10.14
CA VAL A 363 -59.38 -31.20 9.04
C VAL A 363 -59.44 -29.67 8.96
N GLU A 364 -60.62 -29.06 9.11
CA GLU A 364 -60.82 -27.61 9.11
C GLU A 364 -60.15 -26.92 10.30
N THR A 365 -60.11 -27.55 11.48
CA THR A 365 -59.39 -27.02 12.66
C THR A 365 -57.89 -27.26 12.60
N LYS A 366 -57.42 -28.37 12.01
CA LYS A 366 -55.98 -28.66 11.84
C LYS A 366 -55.35 -27.89 10.67
N ALA A 367 -56.10 -27.55 9.62
CA ALA A 367 -55.61 -26.78 8.47
C ALA A 367 -54.96 -25.41 8.82
N PRO A 368 -55.56 -24.52 9.64
CA PRO A 368 -54.93 -23.27 10.04
C PRO A 368 -53.71 -23.47 10.96
N ILE A 369 -53.68 -24.54 11.75
CA ILE A 369 -52.54 -24.91 12.60
C ILE A 369 -51.36 -25.33 11.72
N LEU A 370 -51.58 -26.24 10.77
CA LEU A 370 -50.58 -26.66 9.77
C LEU A 370 -50.10 -25.49 8.91
N LYS A 371 -50.95 -24.51 8.63
CA LYS A 371 -50.57 -23.27 7.94
C LYS A 371 -49.69 -22.37 8.80
N ARG A 372 -50.08 -22.08 10.06
CA ARG A 372 -49.25 -21.31 11.00
C ARG A 372 -47.89 -21.96 11.22
N GLN A 373 -47.86 -23.28 11.42
CA GLN A 373 -46.61 -24.06 11.51
C GLN A 373 -45.74 -23.91 10.26
N ARG A 374 -46.29 -24.02 9.04
CA ARG A 374 -45.52 -23.80 7.80
C ARG A 374 -44.95 -22.38 7.71
N GLU A 375 -45.74 -21.36 8.04
CA GLU A 375 -45.28 -19.97 8.06
C GLU A 375 -44.24 -19.71 9.17
N GLU A 376 -44.32 -20.43 10.29
CA GLU A 376 -43.34 -20.39 11.39
C GLU A 376 -42.03 -21.09 11.00
N TYR A 377 -42.09 -22.27 10.37
CA TYR A 377 -40.93 -22.92 9.78
C TYR A 377 -40.28 -22.06 8.69
N GLU A 378 -41.06 -21.40 7.83
CA GLU A 378 -40.53 -20.50 6.80
C GLU A 378 -39.90 -19.23 7.41
N ARG A 379 -40.49 -18.68 8.48
CA ARG A 379 -39.90 -17.58 9.26
C ARG A 379 -38.62 -18.01 9.98
N ALA A 380 -38.60 -19.20 10.58
CA ALA A 380 -37.42 -19.77 11.22
C ALA A 380 -36.30 -20.06 10.21
N GLN A 381 -36.61 -20.61 9.05
CA GLN A 381 -35.66 -20.87 7.98
C GLN A 381 -35.02 -19.57 7.45
N LYS A 382 -35.82 -18.51 7.28
CA LYS A 382 -35.32 -17.16 6.94
C LYS A 382 -34.46 -16.56 8.05
N ALA A 383 -34.85 -16.75 9.31
CA ALA A 383 -34.04 -16.32 10.46
C ALA A 383 -32.68 -17.05 10.49
N VAL A 384 -32.67 -18.38 10.37
CA VAL A 384 -31.44 -19.20 10.31
C VAL A 384 -30.56 -18.81 9.11
N ALA A 385 -31.13 -18.57 7.93
CA ALA A 385 -30.37 -18.05 6.79
C ALA A 385 -29.74 -16.67 7.08
N SER A 386 -30.49 -15.75 7.70
CA SER A 386 -29.97 -14.43 8.08
C SER A 386 -28.90 -14.48 9.18
N LEU A 387 -28.99 -15.43 10.11
CA LEU A 387 -28.00 -15.68 11.14
C LEU A 387 -26.75 -16.35 10.57
N SER A 388 -26.91 -17.27 9.61
CA SER A 388 -25.80 -17.91 8.89
C SER A 388 -25.00 -16.89 8.07
N ALA A 389 -25.68 -15.98 7.35
CA ALA A 389 -25.04 -14.89 6.62
C ALA A 389 -24.31 -13.91 7.56
N LYS A 390 -24.89 -13.59 8.73
CA LYS A 390 -24.22 -12.78 9.77
C LYS A 390 -23.01 -13.49 10.38
N LEU A 391 -23.10 -14.80 10.59
CA LEU A 391 -21.98 -15.62 11.09
C LEU A 391 -20.85 -15.68 10.05
N GLU A 392 -21.17 -15.89 8.78
CA GLU A 392 -20.19 -15.87 7.69
C GLU A 392 -19.52 -14.50 7.55
N GLN A 393 -20.28 -13.40 7.66
CA GLN A 393 -19.74 -12.04 7.66
C GLN A 393 -18.83 -11.79 8.88
N ALA A 394 -19.23 -12.24 10.07
CA ALA A 394 -18.42 -12.14 11.28
C ALA A 394 -17.15 -13.01 11.20
N MET A 395 -17.21 -14.20 10.58
CA MET A 395 -16.04 -15.05 10.35
C MET A 395 -15.06 -14.41 9.36
N LYS A 396 -15.55 -13.78 8.29
CA LYS A 396 -14.70 -13.02 7.34
C LYS A 396 -14.05 -11.80 8.00
N GLU A 397 -14.78 -11.10 8.88
CA GLU A 397 -14.22 -9.98 9.64
C GLU A 397 -13.19 -10.46 10.69
N ILE A 398 -13.42 -11.59 11.36
CA ILE A 398 -12.43 -12.21 12.24
C ILE A 398 -11.17 -12.61 11.44
N GLN A 399 -11.32 -13.18 10.24
CA GLN A 399 -10.19 -13.49 9.35
C GLN A 399 -9.44 -12.22 8.91
N ARG A 400 -10.15 -11.15 8.55
CA ARG A 400 -9.55 -9.85 8.20
C ARG A 400 -8.75 -9.27 9.39
N LEU A 401 -9.33 -9.27 10.58
CA LEU A 401 -8.68 -8.78 11.79
C LEU A 401 -7.51 -9.68 12.24
N GLN A 402 -7.58 -10.99 12.02
CA GLN A 402 -6.46 -11.91 12.21
C GLN A 402 -5.33 -11.63 11.22
N GLU A 403 -5.63 -11.45 9.93
CA GLU A 403 -4.64 -11.05 8.93
C GLU A 403 -4.00 -9.69 9.25
N GLU A 404 -4.78 -8.70 9.69
CA GLU A 404 -4.28 -7.39 10.09
C GLU A 404 -3.42 -7.46 11.36
N THR A 405 -3.82 -8.29 12.33
CA THR A 405 -3.01 -8.59 13.52
C THR A 405 -1.71 -9.30 13.14
N ASP A 406 -1.74 -10.27 12.22
CA ASP A 406 -0.56 -10.97 11.72
C ASP A 406 0.38 -10.05 10.93
N LYS A 407 -0.16 -9.14 10.13
CA LYS A 407 0.61 -8.12 9.41
C LYS A 407 1.24 -7.14 10.40
N ALA A 408 0.49 -6.67 11.40
CA ALA A 408 1.01 -5.81 12.46
C ALA A 408 2.09 -6.51 13.31
N ASN A 409 1.90 -7.78 13.68
CA ASN A 409 2.88 -8.59 14.41
C ASN A 409 4.15 -8.83 13.57
N LYS A 410 4.02 -9.06 12.26
CA LYS A 410 5.17 -9.15 11.35
C LYS A 410 5.92 -7.83 11.27
N HIS A 411 5.23 -6.69 11.17
CA HIS A 411 5.86 -5.37 11.20
C HIS A 411 6.53 -5.05 12.54
N SER A 412 5.87 -5.32 13.68
CA SER A 412 6.47 -5.17 15.02
C SER A 412 7.73 -6.02 15.13
N SER A 413 7.66 -7.29 14.75
CA SER A 413 8.80 -8.21 14.82
C SER A 413 9.95 -7.82 13.87
N VAL A 414 9.68 -7.15 12.74
CA VAL A 414 10.74 -6.56 11.90
C VAL A 414 11.35 -5.33 12.59
N LEU A 415 10.53 -4.41 13.08
CA LEU A 415 10.99 -3.20 13.79
C LEU A 415 11.75 -3.55 15.08
N GLU A 416 11.38 -4.62 15.79
CA GLU A 416 12.10 -5.17 16.95
C GLU A 416 13.49 -5.67 16.56
N ARG A 417 13.61 -6.42 15.46
CA ARG A 417 14.91 -6.90 14.94
C ARG A 417 15.79 -5.74 14.49
N ASP A 418 15.22 -4.74 13.82
CA ASP A 418 15.97 -3.57 13.36
C ASP A 418 16.34 -2.63 14.53
N ASN A 419 15.49 -2.49 15.55
CA ASN A 419 15.86 -1.78 16.77
C ASN A 419 16.96 -2.51 17.55
N GLN A 420 16.90 -3.85 17.65
CA GLN A 420 17.98 -4.67 18.21
C GLN A 420 19.30 -4.52 17.43
N ARG A 421 19.24 -4.47 16.09
CA ARG A 421 20.41 -4.18 15.23
C ARG A 421 20.98 -2.79 15.50
N MET A 422 20.14 -1.77 15.61
CA MET A 422 20.55 -0.40 15.94
C MET A 422 21.14 -0.31 17.34
N GLU A 423 20.58 -1.00 18.34
CA GLU A 423 21.16 -1.10 19.68
C GLU A 423 22.55 -1.74 19.67
N VAL A 424 22.76 -2.82 18.90
CA VAL A 424 24.08 -3.45 18.75
C VAL A 424 25.05 -2.49 18.06
N GLN A 425 24.65 -1.85 16.96
CA GLN A 425 25.48 -0.85 16.27
C GLN A 425 25.85 0.34 17.18
N ILE A 426 24.92 0.80 18.03
CA ILE A 426 25.20 1.87 19.01
C ILE A 426 26.18 1.41 20.08
N LYS A 427 26.06 0.17 20.58
CA LYS A 427 27.02 -0.42 21.54
C LYS A 427 28.40 -0.58 20.90
N ASP A 428 28.47 -1.11 19.69
CA ASP A 428 29.69 -1.29 18.89
C ASP A 428 30.40 0.04 18.58
N LEU A 429 29.68 1.05 18.11
CA LEU A 429 30.22 2.39 17.85
C LEU A 429 30.65 3.08 19.16
N SER A 430 29.92 2.90 20.25
CA SER A 430 30.32 3.40 21.57
C SER A 430 31.62 2.74 22.06
N GLN A 431 31.81 1.44 21.79
CA GLN A 431 33.02 0.71 22.13
C GLN A 431 34.21 1.12 21.24
N GLN A 432 34.00 1.33 19.93
CA GLN A 432 35.01 1.94 19.04
C GLN A 432 35.45 3.31 19.56
N ILE A 433 34.49 4.21 19.86
CA ILE A 433 34.78 5.54 20.38
C ILE A 433 35.52 5.45 21.73
N ARG A 434 35.14 4.53 22.62
CA ARG A 434 35.83 4.29 23.90
C ARG A 434 37.29 3.87 23.69
N VAL A 435 37.56 2.91 22.79
CA VAL A 435 38.92 2.44 22.48
C VAL A 435 39.76 3.55 21.84
N LEU A 436 39.21 4.29 20.87
CA LEU A 436 39.91 5.39 20.20
C LEU A 436 40.19 6.57 21.15
N LEU A 437 39.28 6.87 22.08
CA LEU A 437 39.53 7.88 23.13
C LEU A 437 40.60 7.41 24.13
N MET A 438 40.65 6.12 24.45
CA MET A 438 41.67 5.56 25.33
C MET A 438 43.07 5.65 24.71
N GLU A 439 43.22 5.23 23.46
CA GLU A 439 44.47 5.36 22.70
C GLU A 439 44.86 6.84 22.49
N LEU A 440 43.90 7.76 22.32
CA LEU A 440 44.17 9.20 22.23
C LEU A 440 44.66 9.82 23.56
N GLU A 441 44.16 9.37 24.70
CA GLU A 441 44.63 9.83 26.01
C GLU A 441 46.00 9.22 26.37
N GLU A 442 46.22 7.94 26.06
CA GLU A 442 47.55 7.32 26.16
C GLU A 442 48.58 8.03 25.26
N ALA A 443 48.22 8.37 24.01
CA ALA A 443 49.06 9.15 23.10
C ALA A 443 49.28 10.62 23.54
N ARG A 444 48.43 11.16 24.42
CA ARG A 444 48.64 12.46 25.10
C ARG A 444 49.59 12.36 26.29
N GLY A 445 50.02 11.15 26.66
CA GLY A 445 50.88 10.89 27.83
C GLY A 445 50.10 10.72 29.14
N ASN A 446 48.77 10.64 29.09
CA ASN A 446 47.96 10.32 30.27
C ASN A 446 47.92 8.80 30.45
N HIS A 447 48.31 8.30 31.63
CA HIS A 447 48.20 6.87 31.92
C HIS A 447 46.74 6.50 32.16
N VAL A 448 46.10 5.89 31.16
CA VAL A 448 44.79 5.27 31.32
C VAL A 448 44.96 3.87 31.90
N ILE A 449 44.19 3.56 32.94
CA ILE A 449 44.13 2.21 33.50
C ILE A 449 43.29 1.36 32.54
N ARG A 450 43.93 0.42 31.87
CA ARG A 450 43.25 -0.66 31.15
C ARG A 450 42.81 -1.71 32.17
N ASP A 451 41.54 -2.11 32.12
CA ASP A 451 41.03 -3.27 32.89
C ASP A 451 41.52 -4.58 32.23
N GLU A 452 42.84 -4.80 32.23
CA GLU A 452 43.45 -6.04 31.74
C GLU A 452 43.32 -7.17 32.77
N GLU A 453 42.10 -7.70 32.95
CA GLU A 453 41.85 -9.10 33.33
C GLU A 453 40.35 -9.48 33.23
N VAL A 454 39.84 -9.59 31.99
CA VAL A 454 38.76 -10.56 31.70
C VAL A 454 39.41 -11.67 30.88
N SER A 455 39.56 -12.84 31.51
CA SER A 455 40.18 -14.01 30.88
C SER A 455 39.40 -14.45 29.65
N SER A 456 40.09 -14.88 28.60
CA SER A 456 39.50 -15.38 27.35
C SER A 456 38.67 -16.67 27.49
N ALA A 457 38.46 -17.15 28.72
CA ALA A 457 37.63 -18.31 29.04
C ALA A 457 36.12 -17.98 29.13
N ASP A 458 35.75 -16.74 29.49
CA ASP A 458 34.36 -16.40 29.85
C ASP A 458 33.54 -15.76 28.71
N ILE A 459 34.12 -15.56 27.51
CA ILE A 459 33.43 -14.96 26.36
C ILE A 459 32.51 -16.01 25.69
N SER A 460 31.38 -16.28 26.34
CA SER A 460 30.42 -17.34 25.96
C SER A 460 29.57 -17.00 24.71
N SER A 461 29.74 -15.83 24.10
CA SER A 461 28.94 -15.37 22.95
C SER A 461 29.81 -14.94 21.77
N SER A 462 29.51 -15.50 20.58
CA SER A 462 30.16 -15.07 19.33
C SER A 462 29.93 -13.59 19.02
N SER A 463 28.83 -12.99 19.49
CA SER A 463 28.55 -11.56 19.33
C SER A 463 29.59 -10.66 20.02
N GLU A 464 30.12 -11.08 21.18
CA GLU A 464 31.11 -10.30 21.93
C GLU A 464 32.50 -10.45 21.31
N VAL A 465 32.84 -11.65 20.82
CA VAL A 465 34.08 -11.89 20.05
C VAL A 465 34.10 -11.00 18.80
N ILE A 466 32.99 -10.89 18.06
CA ILE A 466 32.86 -10.03 16.88
C ILE A 466 33.07 -8.56 17.24
N SER A 467 32.35 -8.05 18.25
CA SER A 467 32.47 -6.66 18.71
C SER A 467 33.92 -6.29 19.13
N GLN A 468 34.61 -7.20 19.82
CA GLN A 468 35.98 -6.98 20.29
C GLN A 468 37.06 -7.15 19.21
N HIS A 469 36.90 -8.07 18.24
CA HIS A 469 38.00 -8.45 17.33
C HIS A 469 37.81 -8.06 15.86
N LEU A 470 36.58 -7.78 15.43
CA LEU A 470 36.25 -7.38 14.05
C LEU A 470 35.77 -5.93 13.93
N VAL A 471 35.42 -5.29 15.04
CA VAL A 471 34.71 -3.99 15.03
C VAL A 471 35.47 -2.87 15.75
N SER A 472 36.25 -3.16 16.79
CA SER A 472 37.10 -2.17 17.47
C SER A 472 38.56 -2.25 17.06
N TYR A 473 39.14 -1.08 16.71
CA TYR A 473 40.50 -0.89 16.22
C TYR A 473 41.17 0.26 16.97
N ARG A 474 42.50 0.21 17.10
CA ARG A 474 43.33 1.23 17.77
C ARG A 474 43.97 2.20 16.77
N ASN A 475 44.27 1.72 15.57
CA ASN A 475 44.96 2.48 14.52
C ASN A 475 44.44 2.13 13.12
N ILE A 476 44.90 2.89 12.11
CA ILE A 476 44.47 2.74 10.70
C ILE A 476 44.91 1.39 10.10
N GLU A 477 46.02 0.81 10.56
CA GLU A 477 46.53 -0.46 10.05
C GLU A 477 45.69 -1.65 10.55
N GLU A 478 45.33 -1.65 11.85
CA GLU A 478 44.35 -2.58 12.42
C GLU A 478 42.99 -2.46 11.72
N LEU A 479 42.51 -1.25 11.45
CA LEU A 479 41.28 -1.01 10.70
C LEU A 479 41.36 -1.58 9.27
N GLN A 480 42.50 -1.46 8.59
CA GLN A 480 42.70 -2.07 7.27
C GLN A 480 42.72 -3.60 7.34
N GLN A 481 43.37 -4.20 8.33
CA GLN A 481 43.39 -5.64 8.54
C GLN A 481 42.00 -6.19 8.92
N GLN A 482 41.24 -5.49 9.76
CA GLN A 482 39.85 -5.83 10.09
C GLN A 482 38.94 -5.71 8.87
N ASN A 483 39.04 -4.64 8.07
CA ASN A 483 38.28 -4.52 6.83
C ASN A 483 38.61 -5.65 5.82
N GLN A 484 39.86 -6.11 5.72
CA GLN A 484 40.20 -7.27 4.90
C GLN A 484 39.56 -8.56 5.43
N ARG A 485 39.55 -8.79 6.75
CA ARG A 485 38.88 -9.95 7.38
C ARG A 485 37.36 -9.88 7.21
N LEU A 486 36.76 -8.71 7.36
CA LEU A 486 35.33 -8.47 7.13
C LEU A 486 34.95 -8.70 5.67
N LEU A 487 35.75 -8.21 4.70
CA LEU A 487 35.50 -8.45 3.27
C LEU A 487 35.64 -9.92 2.88
N PHE A 488 36.50 -10.69 3.56
CA PHE A 488 36.61 -12.13 3.40
C PHE A 488 35.37 -12.84 3.97
N ALA A 489 35.03 -12.58 5.24
CA ALA A 489 33.86 -13.16 5.90
C ALA A 489 32.53 -12.81 5.21
N LEU A 490 32.37 -11.58 4.68
CA LEU A 490 31.20 -11.17 3.91
C LEU A 490 31.07 -11.92 2.58
N ARG A 491 32.17 -12.36 1.96
CA ARG A 491 32.14 -13.20 0.76
C ARG A 491 31.78 -14.63 1.11
N GLU A 492 32.41 -15.22 2.13
CA GLU A 492 32.07 -16.56 2.59
C GLU A 492 30.60 -16.66 3.03
N LEU A 493 30.10 -15.71 3.84
CA LEU A 493 28.70 -15.64 4.27
C LEU A 493 27.74 -15.33 3.13
N GLY A 494 28.19 -14.58 2.11
CA GLY A 494 27.43 -14.35 0.88
C GLY A 494 27.23 -15.66 0.11
N GLU A 495 28.31 -16.41 -0.13
CA GLU A 495 28.23 -17.69 -0.84
C GLU A 495 27.53 -18.79 -0.03
N THR A 496 27.70 -18.88 1.30
CA THR A 496 26.95 -19.87 2.10
C THR A 496 25.46 -19.58 2.05
N ARG A 497 25.07 -18.30 2.19
CA ARG A 497 23.67 -17.89 2.11
C ARG A 497 23.10 -18.11 0.71
N GLU A 498 23.84 -17.82 -0.36
CA GLU A 498 23.40 -18.12 -1.73
C GLU A 498 23.20 -19.63 -1.93
N ARG A 499 24.10 -20.47 -1.40
CA ARG A 499 23.94 -21.93 -1.41
C ARG A 499 22.74 -22.40 -0.60
N GLU A 500 22.50 -21.87 0.61
CA GLU A 500 21.32 -22.18 1.43
C GLU A 500 20.01 -21.74 0.77
N GLU A 501 19.97 -20.57 0.12
CA GLU A 501 18.80 -20.10 -0.65
C GLU A 501 18.56 -20.96 -1.91
N GLN A 502 19.62 -21.46 -2.56
CA GLN A 502 19.52 -22.43 -3.67
C GLN A 502 19.07 -23.84 -3.21
N GLU A 503 19.57 -24.35 -2.08
CA GLU A 503 19.17 -25.64 -1.52
C GLU A 503 17.72 -25.61 -1.00
N THR A 504 17.32 -24.55 -0.29
CA THR A 504 15.93 -24.41 0.19
C THR A 504 14.93 -24.22 -0.94
N THR A 505 15.25 -23.43 -1.98
CA THR A 505 14.37 -23.29 -3.16
C THR A 505 14.29 -24.57 -3.98
N SER A 506 15.41 -25.25 -4.24
CA SER A 506 15.40 -26.54 -4.96
C SER A 506 14.68 -27.64 -4.19
N SER A 507 14.85 -27.73 -2.86
CA SER A 507 14.06 -28.63 -2.01
C SER A 507 12.56 -28.29 -2.06
N LYS A 508 12.18 -27.00 -2.13
CA LYS A 508 10.78 -26.59 -2.24
C LYS A 508 10.19 -26.93 -3.62
N ILE A 509 10.97 -26.79 -4.69
CA ILE A 509 10.59 -27.20 -6.04
C ILE A 509 10.39 -28.73 -6.09
N ALA A 510 11.29 -29.52 -5.50
CA ALA A 510 11.15 -30.98 -5.42
C ALA A 510 9.91 -31.41 -4.61
N GLU A 511 9.64 -30.78 -3.47
CA GLU A 511 8.39 -30.97 -2.71
C GLU A 511 7.13 -30.71 -3.56
N LEU A 512 7.12 -29.61 -4.31
CA LEU A 512 5.98 -29.21 -5.13
C LEU A 512 5.81 -30.12 -6.36
N GLN A 513 6.90 -30.58 -6.95
CA GLN A 513 6.90 -31.59 -8.02
C GLN A 513 6.33 -32.91 -7.51
N HIS A 514 6.80 -33.44 -6.39
CA HIS A 514 6.27 -34.68 -5.80
C HIS A 514 4.78 -34.54 -5.41
N LYS A 515 4.35 -33.38 -4.88
CA LYS A 515 2.94 -33.14 -4.56
C LYS A 515 2.07 -33.09 -5.83
N LEU A 516 2.54 -32.42 -6.88
CA LEU A 516 1.87 -32.39 -8.19
C LEU A 516 1.79 -33.77 -8.82
N GLU A 517 2.88 -34.56 -8.81
CA GLU A 517 2.91 -35.92 -9.34
C GLU A 517 1.98 -36.85 -8.56
N SER A 518 1.98 -36.78 -7.23
CA SER A 518 1.01 -37.51 -6.38
C SER A 518 -0.43 -37.18 -6.75
N SER A 519 -0.80 -35.89 -6.85
CA SER A 519 -2.16 -35.49 -7.24
C SER A 519 -2.50 -35.86 -8.69
N LEU A 520 -1.53 -35.92 -9.60
CA LEU A 520 -1.75 -36.43 -10.95
C LEU A 520 -2.04 -37.93 -10.95
N THR A 521 -1.31 -38.74 -10.16
CA THR A 521 -1.61 -40.18 -10.03
C THR A 521 -2.97 -40.46 -9.40
N GLU A 522 -3.39 -39.66 -8.41
CA GLU A 522 -4.73 -39.75 -7.80
C GLU A 522 -5.83 -39.37 -8.81
N LEU A 523 -5.63 -38.31 -9.59
CA LEU A 523 -6.55 -37.94 -10.68
C LEU A 523 -6.65 -39.01 -11.77
N GLU A 524 -5.55 -39.71 -12.08
CA GLU A 524 -5.56 -40.80 -13.06
C GLU A 524 -6.29 -42.04 -12.51
N GLN A 525 -6.06 -42.42 -11.26
CA GLN A 525 -6.84 -43.48 -10.60
C GLN A 525 -8.35 -43.15 -10.54
N LEU A 526 -8.71 -41.89 -10.30
CA LEU A 526 -10.10 -41.43 -10.34
C LEU A 526 -10.69 -41.45 -11.77
N ARG A 527 -9.88 -41.19 -12.80
CA ARG A 527 -10.27 -41.35 -14.22
C ARG A 527 -10.50 -42.83 -14.57
N GLU A 528 -9.58 -43.72 -14.21
CA GLU A 528 -9.73 -45.16 -14.42
C GLU A 528 -10.94 -45.72 -13.67
N SER A 529 -11.14 -45.34 -12.41
CA SER A 529 -12.31 -45.71 -11.60
C SER A 529 -13.61 -45.22 -12.24
N ARG A 530 -13.67 -43.97 -12.72
CA ARG A 530 -14.82 -43.44 -13.45
C ARG A 530 -15.03 -44.15 -14.80
N GLN A 531 -13.97 -44.54 -15.50
CA GLN A 531 -14.07 -45.29 -16.75
C GLN A 531 -14.61 -46.71 -16.51
N HIS A 532 -14.19 -47.36 -15.42
CA HIS A 532 -14.71 -48.67 -14.99
C HIS A 532 -16.19 -48.58 -14.56
N GLN A 533 -16.56 -47.56 -13.78
CA GLN A 533 -17.97 -47.28 -13.47
C GLN A 533 -18.80 -47.03 -14.74
N MET A 534 -18.26 -46.30 -15.71
CA MET A 534 -18.94 -46.05 -16.99
C MET A 534 -19.10 -47.34 -17.81
N GLN A 535 -18.10 -48.23 -17.83
CA GLN A 535 -18.22 -49.57 -18.41
C GLN A 535 -19.28 -50.43 -17.70
N LEU A 536 -19.38 -50.35 -16.37
CA LEU A 536 -20.41 -51.04 -15.59
C LEU A 536 -21.81 -50.50 -15.93
N VAL A 537 -21.99 -49.17 -15.99
CA VAL A 537 -23.24 -48.54 -16.45
C VAL A 537 -23.58 -48.95 -17.88
N ASP A 538 -22.59 -49.01 -18.79
CA ASP A 538 -22.76 -49.51 -20.16
C ASP A 538 -23.22 -50.98 -20.16
N SER A 539 -22.69 -51.82 -19.27
CA SER A 539 -23.11 -53.21 -19.11
C SER A 539 -24.56 -53.32 -18.59
N ILE A 540 -24.95 -52.48 -17.64
CA ILE A 540 -26.32 -52.40 -17.10
C ILE A 540 -27.29 -51.85 -18.16
N VAL A 541 -26.86 -50.89 -18.98
CA VAL A 541 -27.61 -50.37 -20.14
C VAL A 541 -27.81 -51.47 -21.18
N ARG A 542 -26.76 -52.23 -21.52
CA ARG A 542 -26.84 -53.38 -22.42
C ARG A 542 -27.74 -54.49 -21.85
N GLN A 543 -27.68 -54.78 -20.55
CA GLN A 543 -28.59 -55.73 -19.89
C GLN A 543 -30.05 -55.22 -19.91
N ARG A 544 -30.30 -53.97 -19.52
CA ARG A 544 -31.62 -53.30 -19.58
C ARG A 544 -32.20 -53.33 -20.99
N ASP A 545 -31.36 -53.09 -22.01
CA ASP A 545 -31.79 -53.02 -23.40
C ASP A 545 -31.94 -54.43 -24.00
N MET A 546 -31.13 -55.41 -23.58
CA MET A 546 -31.36 -56.84 -23.82
C MET A 546 -32.69 -57.30 -23.19
N TYR A 547 -32.98 -56.93 -21.94
CA TYR A 547 -34.27 -57.21 -21.30
C TYR A 547 -35.44 -56.51 -21.99
N ARG A 548 -35.25 -55.28 -22.50
CA ARG A 548 -36.25 -54.60 -23.33
C ARG A 548 -36.50 -55.35 -24.65
N ILE A 549 -35.43 -55.83 -25.30
CA ILE A 549 -35.50 -56.63 -26.54
C ILE A 549 -36.15 -57.99 -26.29
N LEU A 550 -35.82 -58.66 -25.18
CA LEU A 550 -36.47 -59.90 -24.74
C LEU A 550 -37.94 -59.67 -24.45
N LEU A 551 -38.32 -58.59 -23.75
CA LEU A 551 -39.72 -58.23 -23.49
C LEU A 551 -40.48 -57.84 -24.76
N SER A 552 -39.85 -57.21 -25.75
CA SER A 552 -40.49 -56.95 -27.05
C SER A 552 -40.61 -58.21 -27.91
N ASN A 553 -39.62 -59.12 -27.86
CA ASN A 553 -39.66 -60.39 -28.59
C ASN A 553 -40.67 -61.36 -27.96
N ASN A 554 -40.86 -61.36 -26.64
CA ASN A 554 -41.79 -62.26 -25.94
C ASN A 554 -43.28 -61.94 -26.20
N ARG A 555 -43.58 -61.14 -27.25
CA ARG A 555 -44.91 -60.98 -27.84
C ARG A 555 -45.15 -61.86 -29.08
N ASN A 556 -44.09 -62.49 -29.64
CA ASN A 556 -44.13 -63.51 -30.69
C ASN A 556 -43.31 -64.73 -30.22
N GLY A 557 -43.89 -65.93 -30.15
CA GLY A 557 -43.31 -67.05 -29.40
C GLY A 557 -42.36 -68.00 -30.18
N HIS A 558 -41.69 -68.86 -29.40
CA HIS A 558 -41.05 -70.14 -29.76
C HIS A 558 -39.76 -70.13 -30.61
N SER A 559 -38.60 -70.41 -29.97
CA SER A 559 -37.97 -71.76 -29.95
C SER A 559 -36.42 -71.82 -29.92
N ILE A 560 -35.89 -72.42 -28.83
CA ILE A 560 -34.81 -73.43 -28.71
C ILE A 560 -33.45 -73.27 -29.45
N THR A 561 -32.36 -73.74 -28.80
CA THR A 561 -30.98 -74.05 -29.30
C THR A 561 -29.96 -72.90 -29.33
N SER A 562 -28.65 -73.09 -29.13
CA SER A 562 -27.84 -74.14 -28.42
C SER A 562 -26.35 -73.73 -28.35
N SER A 563 -25.56 -74.36 -27.46
CA SER A 563 -24.08 -74.51 -27.49
C SER A 563 -23.21 -73.31 -27.00
N LEU A 564 -22.33 -73.49 -25.99
CA LEU A 564 -20.88 -73.86 -25.99
C LEU A 564 -19.96 -72.70 -26.44
N GLN A 565 -18.78 -72.38 -25.86
CA GLN A 565 -17.89 -72.94 -24.81
C GLN A 565 -17.35 -71.76 -23.93
N ASP A 566 -17.00 -71.86 -22.65
CA ASP A 566 -15.98 -72.63 -21.88
C ASP A 566 -14.53 -72.06 -21.89
N ASP A 567 -13.94 -72.05 -20.67
CA ASP A 567 -12.53 -72.12 -20.25
C ASP A 567 -11.46 -71.00 -20.40
N ILE A 568 -11.18 -70.32 -19.27
CA ILE A 568 -10.00 -70.48 -18.37
C ILE A 568 -8.54 -70.30 -18.92
N SER A 569 -7.70 -69.64 -18.09
CA SER A 569 -6.22 -69.47 -18.12
C SER A 569 -5.73 -68.09 -18.62
N LEU A 570 -4.87 -67.31 -17.94
CA LEU A 570 -3.66 -67.50 -17.10
C LEU A 570 -2.32 -67.29 -17.85
N LEU A 571 -1.57 -66.28 -17.38
CA LEU A 571 -0.10 -66.18 -17.29
C LEU A 571 0.81 -66.12 -18.57
N SER A 572 1.78 -65.20 -18.48
CA SER A 572 3.20 -65.31 -18.92
C SER A 572 3.70 -64.66 -20.23
N THR A 573 4.86 -64.01 -20.05
CA THR A 573 5.82 -63.45 -21.01
C THR A 573 6.53 -64.46 -21.92
N PRO A 574 7.16 -63.99 -23.01
CA PRO A 574 8.63 -64.14 -23.19
C PRO A 574 9.33 -62.77 -23.41
N LYS A 575 10.63 -62.50 -23.12
CA LYS A 575 11.93 -63.18 -23.38
C LYS A 575 12.33 -63.19 -24.89
N ARG A 576 13.60 -63.04 -25.33
CA ARG A 576 14.92 -62.72 -24.70
C ARG A 576 16.06 -62.72 -25.75
N SER A 577 16.92 -61.68 -25.81
CA SER A 577 18.35 -61.73 -26.26
C SER A 577 18.96 -60.31 -26.22
N SER A 578 20.15 -59.97 -25.71
CA SER A 578 21.46 -60.64 -25.53
C SER A 578 22.42 -60.56 -26.72
N THR A 579 23.43 -59.69 -26.62
CA THR A 579 24.87 -59.98 -26.89
C THR A 579 25.78 -58.86 -26.35
N ALA A 580 26.82 -59.24 -25.59
CA ALA A 580 28.09 -58.50 -25.46
C ALA A 580 29.15 -59.21 -26.35
N PRO A 581 30.48 -58.89 -26.39
CA PRO A 581 31.43 -58.73 -25.26
C PRO A 581 32.40 -57.51 -25.47
N THR A 582 33.51 -57.20 -24.77
CA THR A 582 34.23 -57.60 -23.51
C THR A 582 35.01 -56.32 -23.03
N VAL A 583 36.10 -56.24 -22.24
CA VAL A 583 37.11 -57.17 -21.66
C VAL A 583 37.67 -56.64 -20.32
N SER A 584 38.22 -57.56 -19.51
CA SER A 584 39.36 -57.41 -18.56
C SER A 584 39.54 -56.16 -17.65
N SER A 585 39.31 -56.41 -16.35
CA SER A 585 40.12 -55.91 -15.19
C SER A 585 41.57 -56.51 -15.23
N PRO A 586 42.56 -56.22 -14.32
CA PRO A 586 42.45 -55.73 -12.92
C PRO A 586 43.52 -54.70 -12.43
N ALA A 587 43.51 -54.41 -11.12
CA ALA A 587 44.54 -53.69 -10.32
C ALA A 587 45.66 -54.67 -9.82
N PRO A 588 46.81 -54.27 -9.19
CA PRO A 588 47.06 -53.06 -8.36
C PRO A 588 48.46 -52.34 -8.39
N VAL A 589 48.53 -51.20 -7.66
CA VAL A 589 49.60 -50.46 -6.90
C VAL A 589 51.00 -51.14 -6.73
N PRO A 590 52.20 -50.45 -6.60
CA PRO A 590 52.55 -49.00 -6.41
C PRO A 590 53.72 -48.41 -7.30
N VAL A 591 54.22 -47.19 -6.96
CA VAL A 591 55.64 -46.65 -7.02
C VAL A 591 55.99 -45.46 -7.98
N ILE A 592 56.11 -44.27 -7.36
CA ILE A 592 57.15 -43.18 -7.44
C ILE A 592 57.57 -42.48 -8.78
N GLU A 593 57.86 -41.17 -8.65
CA GLU A 593 58.52 -40.19 -9.58
C GLU A 593 57.75 -39.74 -10.84
N SER A 594 57.84 -38.49 -11.31
CA SER A 594 58.69 -37.34 -10.91
C SER A 594 57.90 -36.01 -10.89
N THR A 595 58.18 -35.11 -9.94
CA THR A 595 57.42 -33.87 -9.67
C THR A 595 57.81 -32.63 -10.49
N ASP A 596 59.02 -32.59 -11.01
CA ASP A 596 59.77 -31.33 -11.15
C ASP A 596 59.41 -30.50 -12.40
N ALA A 597 58.52 -31.02 -13.25
CA ALA A 597 58.11 -30.38 -14.51
C ALA A 597 56.95 -29.37 -14.36
N ILE A 598 56.24 -29.37 -13.21
CA ILE A 598 55.04 -28.55 -13.00
C ILE A 598 55.35 -27.27 -12.21
N GLU A 599 56.15 -27.35 -11.14
CA GLU A 599 56.56 -26.17 -10.36
C GLU A 599 57.28 -25.12 -11.21
N ALA A 600 58.15 -25.54 -12.14
CA ALA A 600 58.86 -24.64 -13.05
C ALA A 600 57.92 -23.77 -13.92
N LYS A 601 56.69 -24.24 -14.22
CA LYS A 601 55.67 -23.44 -14.93
C LYS A 601 54.78 -22.62 -14.00
N ALA A 602 54.53 -23.08 -12.77
CA ALA A 602 53.82 -22.31 -11.76
C ALA A 602 54.63 -21.09 -11.29
N ALA A 603 55.88 -21.32 -10.88
CA ALA A 603 56.79 -20.29 -10.37
C ALA A 603 57.08 -19.18 -11.39
N LEU A 604 57.20 -19.52 -12.69
CA LEU A 604 57.38 -18.51 -13.73
C LEU A 604 56.13 -17.64 -13.92
N LYS A 605 54.92 -18.21 -13.83
CA LYS A 605 53.66 -17.46 -13.95
C LYS A 605 53.44 -16.56 -12.73
N GLN A 606 53.73 -17.06 -11.54
CA GLN A 606 53.62 -16.29 -10.29
C GLN A 606 54.66 -15.15 -10.23
N GLY A 607 55.93 -15.42 -10.53
CA GLY A 607 56.99 -14.41 -10.53
C GLY A 607 56.87 -13.34 -11.64
N ILE A 608 56.11 -13.60 -12.71
CA ILE A 608 55.74 -12.56 -13.69
C ILE A 608 54.56 -11.72 -13.18
N LEU A 609 53.55 -12.36 -12.57
CA LEU A 609 52.40 -11.65 -12.00
C LEU A 609 52.83 -10.74 -10.85
N GLU A 610 53.59 -11.25 -9.87
CA GLU A 610 54.12 -10.51 -8.73
C GLU A 610 55.03 -9.34 -9.15
N ARG A 611 55.80 -9.48 -10.24
CA ARG A 611 56.56 -8.37 -10.83
C ARG A 611 55.66 -7.33 -11.48
N SER A 612 54.64 -7.73 -12.23
CA SER A 612 53.67 -6.79 -12.81
C SER A 612 52.85 -6.05 -11.72
N GLU A 613 52.54 -6.73 -10.61
CA GLU A 613 51.88 -6.14 -9.45
C GLU A 613 52.80 -5.23 -8.64
N THR A 614 54.08 -5.57 -8.46
CA THR A 614 55.03 -4.69 -7.76
C THR A 614 55.42 -3.48 -8.61
N GLU A 615 55.57 -3.61 -9.93
CA GLU A 615 55.76 -2.46 -10.84
C GLU A 615 54.52 -1.55 -10.90
N THR A 616 53.30 -2.10 -10.90
CA THR A 616 52.08 -1.27 -10.85
C THR A 616 51.86 -0.64 -9.48
N LYS A 617 52.11 -1.36 -8.37
CA LYS A 617 52.11 -0.79 -7.01
C LYS A 617 53.18 0.29 -6.83
N GLN A 618 54.40 0.11 -7.39
CA GLN A 618 55.44 1.16 -7.38
C GLN A 618 55.10 2.35 -8.27
N ARG A 619 54.46 2.15 -9.44
CA ARG A 619 53.96 3.29 -10.24
C ARG A 619 52.88 4.06 -9.51
N LEU A 620 51.94 3.37 -8.87
CA LEU A 620 50.87 3.97 -8.09
C LEU A 620 51.42 4.66 -6.83
N SER A 621 52.36 4.07 -6.09
CA SER A 621 53.02 4.74 -4.95
C SER A 621 53.81 5.96 -5.40
N SER A 622 54.59 5.86 -6.49
CA SER A 622 55.32 6.99 -7.09
C SER A 622 54.40 8.09 -7.64
N GLN A 623 53.11 7.80 -7.84
CA GLN A 623 52.09 8.74 -8.29
C GLN A 623 51.33 9.33 -7.09
N ILE A 624 51.09 8.55 -6.04
CA ILE A 624 50.60 9.01 -4.73
C ILE A 624 51.62 9.94 -4.08
N GLU A 625 52.89 9.55 -3.96
CA GLU A 625 53.97 10.39 -3.41
C GLU A 625 54.10 11.74 -4.14
N LYS A 626 53.87 11.77 -5.47
CA LYS A 626 53.83 13.01 -6.25
C LYS A 626 52.60 13.84 -5.95
N LEU A 627 51.42 13.23 -5.89
CA LEU A 627 50.19 13.91 -5.49
C LEU A 627 50.26 14.42 -4.04
N GLU A 628 50.94 13.71 -3.14
CA GLU A 628 51.20 14.13 -1.75
C GLU A 628 52.22 15.27 -1.69
N HIS A 629 53.26 15.25 -2.51
CA HIS A 629 54.18 16.39 -2.66
C HIS A 629 53.48 17.61 -3.30
N GLU A 630 52.62 17.41 -4.28
CA GLU A 630 51.80 18.48 -4.88
C GLU A 630 50.78 19.02 -3.87
N ILE A 631 50.09 18.17 -3.11
CA ILE A 631 49.19 18.58 -2.02
C ILE A 631 49.96 19.30 -0.90
N SER A 632 51.16 18.85 -0.53
CA SER A 632 52.02 19.52 0.46
C SER A 632 52.51 20.87 -0.06
N HIS A 633 52.91 20.95 -1.33
CA HIS A 633 53.31 22.19 -1.99
C HIS A 633 52.15 23.18 -2.18
N LEU A 634 50.95 22.68 -2.50
CA LEU A 634 49.72 23.48 -2.59
C LEU A 634 49.23 23.95 -1.22
N LYS A 635 49.30 23.11 -0.18
CA LYS A 635 49.06 23.51 1.22
C LYS A 635 50.02 24.61 1.64
N LYS A 636 51.33 24.43 1.41
CA LYS A 636 52.34 25.46 1.74
C LYS A 636 52.19 26.73 0.91
N LYS A 637 51.73 26.64 -0.34
CA LYS A 637 51.34 27.82 -1.14
C LYS A 637 50.11 28.51 -0.56
N LEU A 638 49.08 27.78 -0.17
CA LEU A 638 47.87 28.33 0.46
C LEU A 638 48.20 28.99 1.81
N GLU A 639 49.10 28.39 2.59
CA GLU A 639 49.61 28.91 3.86
C GLU A 639 50.39 30.21 3.66
N ASN A 640 51.30 30.25 2.68
CA ASN A 640 52.00 31.47 2.25
C ASN A 640 51.04 32.55 1.69
N GLU A 641 49.98 32.17 0.97
CA GLU A 641 48.95 33.08 0.46
C GLU A 641 48.08 33.66 1.59
N VAL A 642 47.75 32.85 2.60
CA VAL A 642 47.04 33.29 3.82
C VAL A 642 47.93 34.23 4.63
N GLU A 643 49.23 33.95 4.76
CA GLU A 643 50.17 34.84 5.46
C GLU A 643 50.45 36.14 4.69
N GLN A 644 50.51 36.09 3.36
CA GLN A 644 50.53 37.29 2.50
C GLN A 644 49.24 38.09 2.60
N ARG A 645 48.07 37.45 2.63
CA ARG A 645 46.78 38.13 2.85
C ARG A 645 46.74 38.77 4.23
N HIS A 646 47.18 38.08 5.29
CA HIS A 646 47.23 38.65 6.63
C HIS A 646 48.26 39.78 6.79
N THR A 647 49.37 39.77 6.07
CA THR A 647 50.31 40.91 6.05
C THR A 647 49.77 42.07 5.22
N LEU A 648 49.11 41.81 4.08
CA LEU A 648 48.39 42.83 3.31
C LEU A 648 47.23 43.46 4.10
N THR A 649 46.41 42.67 4.80
CA THR A 649 45.34 43.18 5.68
C THR A 649 45.94 44.05 6.79
N ARG A 650 46.99 43.60 7.49
CA ARG A 650 47.67 44.43 8.50
C ARG A 650 48.25 45.72 7.93
N ASN A 651 48.80 45.69 6.72
CA ASN A 651 49.31 46.89 6.04
C ASN A 651 48.16 47.85 5.66
N LEU A 652 47.02 47.32 5.19
CA LEU A 652 45.81 48.10 4.92
C LEU A 652 45.19 48.67 6.20
N ASP A 653 45.18 47.92 7.31
CA ASP A 653 44.72 48.38 8.62
C ASP A 653 45.62 49.51 9.16
N VAL A 654 46.94 49.39 9.01
CA VAL A 654 47.90 50.46 9.35
C VAL A 654 47.70 51.68 8.46
N GLN A 655 47.54 51.50 7.15
CA GLN A 655 47.24 52.60 6.22
C GLN A 655 45.88 53.26 6.53
N LEU A 656 44.85 52.49 6.92
CA LEU A 656 43.56 53.01 7.37
C LEU A 656 43.66 53.72 8.73
N LEU A 657 44.55 53.29 9.62
CA LEU A 657 44.81 53.96 10.90
C LEU A 657 45.56 55.27 10.69
N ASP A 658 46.57 55.30 9.81
CA ASP A 658 47.37 56.49 9.53
C ASP A 658 46.63 57.49 8.63
N THR A 659 45.80 57.05 7.68
CA THR A 659 44.89 57.95 6.95
C THR A 659 43.77 58.49 7.85
N LYS A 660 43.27 57.73 8.82
CA LYS A 660 42.39 58.26 9.88
C LYS A 660 43.11 59.29 10.75
N ARG A 661 44.34 59.02 11.20
CA ARG A 661 45.16 60.01 11.94
C ARG A 661 45.43 61.27 11.13
N GLN A 662 45.72 61.13 9.83
CA GLN A 662 45.88 62.27 8.92
C GLN A 662 44.58 63.07 8.79
N LEU A 663 43.44 62.40 8.60
CA LEU A 663 42.12 63.02 8.57
C LEU A 663 41.79 63.71 9.91
N ASP A 664 42.11 63.10 11.05
CA ASP A 664 41.95 63.71 12.37
C ASP A 664 42.86 64.94 12.53
N THR A 665 44.11 64.90 12.05
CA THR A 665 44.98 66.08 12.05
C THR A 665 44.47 67.18 11.11
N GLU A 666 43.96 66.85 9.93
CA GLU A 666 43.36 67.82 9.00
C GLU A 666 42.05 68.39 9.54
N ILE A 667 41.22 67.60 10.25
CA ILE A 667 40.05 68.09 10.97
C ILE A 667 40.46 69.04 12.08
N ASN A 668 41.49 68.73 12.86
CA ASN A 668 42.00 69.62 13.91
C ASN A 668 42.65 70.90 13.32
N LEU A 669 43.35 70.80 12.18
CA LEU A 669 43.85 71.96 11.44
C LEU A 669 42.70 72.79 10.85
N HIS A 670 41.62 72.16 10.36
CA HIS A 670 40.43 72.87 9.92
C HIS A 670 39.66 73.54 11.05
N LEU A 671 39.60 72.93 12.25
CA LEU A 671 39.05 73.56 13.45
C LEU A 671 39.92 74.75 13.89
N ASN A 672 41.24 74.58 13.98
CA ASN A 672 42.17 75.65 14.33
C ASN A 672 42.14 76.80 13.31
N THR A 673 42.14 76.52 12.00
CA THR A 673 42.02 77.56 10.97
C THR A 673 40.63 78.22 10.95
N LYS A 674 39.56 77.50 11.32
CA LYS A 674 38.23 78.07 11.50
C LYS A 674 38.13 78.95 12.74
N GLU A 675 38.83 78.61 13.83
CA GLU A 675 38.97 79.48 15.01
C GLU A 675 39.84 80.70 14.72
N LEU A 676 40.97 80.53 14.03
CA LEU A 676 41.82 81.63 13.55
C LEU A 676 41.05 82.54 12.59
N LEU A 677 40.25 82.00 11.66
CA LEU A 677 39.37 82.79 10.79
C LEU A 677 38.29 83.53 11.60
N LYS A 678 37.70 82.89 12.61
CA LYS A 678 36.71 83.51 13.50
C LYS A 678 37.32 84.61 14.37
N ASN A 679 38.58 84.47 14.78
CA ASN A 679 39.33 85.48 15.52
C ASN A 679 39.79 86.62 14.60
N ALA A 680 40.34 86.31 13.42
CA ALA A 680 40.63 87.29 12.37
C ALA A 680 39.37 88.05 11.90
N GLN A 681 38.19 87.43 11.91
CA GLN A 681 36.90 88.09 11.64
C GLN A 681 36.50 89.05 12.78
N LYS A 682 36.70 88.68 14.05
CA LYS A 682 36.54 89.62 15.18
C LYS A 682 37.52 90.78 15.09
N GLU A 683 38.79 90.50 14.78
CA GLU A 683 39.83 91.50 14.58
C GLU A 683 39.51 92.40 13.38
N ASN A 684 38.98 91.87 12.28
CA ASN A 684 38.52 92.68 11.16
C ASN A 684 37.29 93.53 11.52
N ALA A 685 36.41 93.04 12.39
CA ALA A 685 35.29 93.82 12.92
C ALA A 685 35.75 94.94 13.85
N THR A 686 36.68 94.67 14.78
CA THR A 686 37.27 95.72 15.63
C THR A 686 38.14 96.68 14.82
N LEU A 687 38.88 96.23 13.82
CA LEU A 687 39.64 97.09 12.90
C LEU A 687 38.73 97.94 12.02
N LYS A 688 37.56 97.46 11.60
CA LYS A 688 36.55 98.30 10.93
C LYS A 688 35.91 99.31 11.88
N GLN A 689 35.70 98.94 13.14
CA GLN A 689 35.25 99.87 14.18
C GLN A 689 36.32 100.92 14.50
N HIS A 690 37.61 100.54 14.54
CA HIS A 690 38.74 101.44 14.71
C HIS A 690 38.99 102.32 13.47
N LEU A 691 38.82 101.81 12.24
CA LEU A 691 38.87 102.59 11.01
C LEU A 691 37.74 103.61 10.97
N SER A 692 36.50 103.22 11.29
CA SER A 692 35.38 104.17 11.39
C SER A 692 35.64 105.25 12.45
N ASN A 693 36.20 104.89 13.61
CA ASN A 693 36.62 105.85 14.62
C ASN A 693 37.82 106.73 14.18
N MET A 694 38.74 106.20 13.36
CA MET A 694 39.90 106.92 12.82
C MET A 694 39.53 107.84 11.66
N GLU A 695 38.59 107.48 10.80
CA GLU A 695 38.04 108.33 9.73
C GLU A 695 37.33 109.54 10.32
N VAL A 696 36.58 109.36 11.41
CA VAL A 696 35.97 110.44 12.21
C VAL A 696 37.03 111.36 12.85
N GLN A 697 38.23 110.86 13.17
CA GLN A 697 39.33 111.69 13.70
C GLN A 697 40.18 112.35 12.60
N LEU A 698 40.45 111.66 11.49
CA LEU A 698 41.24 112.15 10.35
C LEU A 698 40.55 113.29 9.58
N ALA A 699 39.22 113.37 9.65
CA ALA A 699 38.47 114.53 9.16
C ALA A 699 38.72 115.84 9.94
N SER A 700 39.49 115.81 11.05
CA SER A 700 39.58 116.93 12.00
C SER A 700 40.95 117.62 12.14
N GLN A 701 42.04 117.15 11.50
CA GLN A 701 43.38 117.72 11.69
C GLN A 701 44.16 118.02 10.40
N SER A 702 44.39 119.33 10.16
CA SER A 702 45.55 119.99 9.51
C SER A 702 46.24 119.32 8.29
N SER A 703 46.40 119.96 7.11
CA SER A 703 46.86 121.33 6.79
C SER A 703 48.20 121.78 7.41
N GLN A 704 49.35 121.41 6.80
CA GLN A 704 50.64 122.16 6.73
C GLN A 704 51.62 121.44 5.74
N ARG A 705 52.27 122.12 4.76
CA ARG A 705 53.60 122.82 4.75
C ARG A 705 54.83 121.90 4.96
N THR A 706 56.07 122.09 4.43
CA THR A 706 56.79 122.86 3.36
C THR A 706 58.24 122.29 3.24
N GLY A 707 59.16 122.56 2.30
CA GLY A 707 59.27 123.47 1.13
C GLY A 707 60.69 124.11 1.01
N LYS A 708 61.07 124.67 -0.19
CA LYS A 708 62.35 125.37 -0.57
C LYS A 708 63.50 124.47 -1.12
N GLY A 709 64.49 124.96 -1.91
CA GLY A 709 64.59 126.21 -2.72
C GLY A 709 66.01 126.82 -2.92
N GLN A 710 66.18 127.67 -3.98
CA GLN A 710 67.19 128.78 -4.16
C GLN A 710 68.69 128.39 -4.43
N LEU A 711 69.61 129.19 -5.04
CA LEU A 711 69.63 130.53 -5.72
C LEU A 711 70.89 130.73 -6.67
N SER A 712 71.03 131.94 -7.29
CA SER A 712 72.16 132.66 -7.98
C SER A 712 73.56 132.02 -8.13
N ASP A 713 74.35 132.13 -9.22
CA ASP A 713 74.51 133.06 -10.39
C ASP A 713 75.33 134.38 -10.15
N LYS A 714 76.17 134.73 -11.15
CA LYS A 714 76.97 135.96 -11.42
C LYS A 714 78.51 136.05 -11.20
N ASP A 715 79.30 135.26 -11.94
CA ASP A 715 80.63 135.70 -12.47
C ASP A 715 80.49 136.27 -13.92
N TYR A 716 79.46 137.08 -14.09
CA TYR A 716 78.50 137.13 -15.21
C TYR A 716 78.99 137.52 -16.63
N VAL A 717 80.29 137.65 -16.93
CA VAL A 717 80.76 138.14 -18.26
C VAL A 717 81.93 137.34 -18.85
N ASP A 718 83.03 137.16 -18.11
CA ASP A 718 84.06 136.20 -18.54
C ASP A 718 83.58 134.76 -18.32
N ASP A 719 82.80 134.54 -17.25
CA ASP A 719 82.07 133.28 -17.13
C ASP A 719 81.03 133.16 -18.25
N LEU A 720 80.46 134.21 -18.84
CA LEU A 720 79.56 134.04 -20.01
C LEU A 720 80.26 133.45 -21.25
N MET A 721 81.58 133.60 -21.42
CA MET A 721 82.33 132.92 -22.50
C MET A 721 82.88 131.56 -22.07
N SER A 722 83.24 131.39 -20.79
CA SER A 722 83.48 130.08 -20.19
C SER A 722 82.21 129.21 -20.33
N GLN A 723 81.11 129.64 -19.74
CA GLN A 723 79.75 129.13 -19.90
C GLN A 723 79.31 129.02 -21.35
N LEU A 724 79.74 129.83 -22.34
CA LEU A 724 79.33 129.57 -23.72
C LEU A 724 80.02 128.31 -24.26
N ARG A 725 81.34 128.18 -24.07
CA ARG A 725 82.11 127.02 -24.54
C ARG A 725 81.84 125.77 -23.71
N GLN A 726 81.65 125.95 -22.41
CA GLN A 726 81.22 124.96 -21.45
C GLN A 726 79.72 124.64 -21.62
N ALA A 727 78.89 125.53 -22.16
CA ALA A 727 77.54 125.20 -22.62
C ALA A 727 77.56 124.52 -23.99
N GLU A 728 78.56 124.73 -24.86
CA GLU A 728 78.71 123.91 -26.06
C GLU A 728 79.16 122.48 -25.71
N GLU A 729 80.11 122.33 -24.78
CA GLU A 729 80.47 121.03 -24.19
C GLU A 729 79.32 120.43 -23.39
N GLN A 730 78.66 121.16 -22.50
CA GLN A 730 77.47 120.69 -21.78
C GLN A 730 76.28 120.46 -22.71
N VAL A 731 76.13 121.14 -23.84
CA VAL A 731 75.06 120.84 -24.82
C VAL A 731 75.42 119.59 -25.63
N ASN A 732 76.70 119.29 -25.85
CA ASN A 732 77.10 118.02 -26.46
C ASN A 732 77.02 116.86 -25.46
N ASP A 733 77.44 117.06 -24.21
CA ASP A 733 77.30 116.11 -23.11
C ASP A 733 75.81 115.96 -22.70
N LEU A 734 74.98 117.00 -22.78
CA LEU A 734 73.52 116.90 -22.64
C LEU A 734 72.88 116.26 -23.88
N LYS A 735 73.40 116.42 -25.09
CA LYS A 735 72.95 115.64 -26.27
C LYS A 735 73.34 114.17 -26.13
N GLU A 736 74.50 113.85 -25.58
CA GLU A 736 74.95 112.48 -25.36
C GLU A 736 74.23 111.83 -24.17
N ARG A 737 74.01 112.56 -23.08
CA ARG A 737 73.08 112.19 -22.00
C ARG A 737 71.63 112.11 -22.47
N LEU A 738 71.18 112.95 -23.40
CA LEU A 738 69.84 112.86 -24.01
C LEU A 738 69.75 111.68 -24.98
N LYS A 739 70.82 111.34 -25.70
CA LYS A 739 70.87 110.19 -26.62
C LYS A 739 70.97 108.87 -25.87
N THR A 740 71.74 108.81 -24.78
CA THR A 740 71.78 107.66 -23.87
C THR A 740 70.50 107.57 -23.05
N SER A 741 69.94 108.69 -22.55
CA SER A 741 68.61 108.71 -21.91
C SER A 741 67.50 108.29 -22.89
N ALA A 742 67.52 108.75 -24.14
CA ALA A 742 66.59 108.30 -25.18
C ALA A 742 66.78 106.81 -25.48
N SER A 743 68.02 106.32 -25.64
CA SER A 743 68.32 104.89 -25.77
C SER A 743 67.82 104.08 -24.57
N ASN A 744 67.95 104.61 -23.36
CA ASN A 744 67.46 103.98 -22.13
C ASN A 744 65.92 104.00 -22.10
N VAL A 745 65.27 105.08 -22.55
CA VAL A 745 63.81 105.16 -22.69
C VAL A 745 63.29 104.22 -23.79
N GLU A 746 64.01 104.06 -24.90
CA GLU A 746 63.72 103.05 -25.94
C GLU A 746 63.89 101.64 -25.37
N GLN A 747 64.93 101.38 -24.58
CA GLN A 747 65.13 100.09 -23.89
C GLN A 747 64.08 99.82 -22.82
N TYR A 748 63.68 100.83 -22.02
CA TYR A 748 62.60 100.70 -21.06
C TYR A 748 61.23 100.54 -21.74
N ARG A 749 60.99 101.21 -22.87
CA ARG A 749 59.80 100.97 -23.72
C ARG A 749 59.79 99.54 -24.25
N ALA A 750 60.90 99.08 -24.86
CA ALA A 750 61.01 97.72 -25.36
C ALA A 750 60.85 96.68 -24.24
N MET A 751 61.41 96.93 -23.06
CA MET A 751 61.21 96.09 -21.88
C MET A 751 59.75 96.10 -21.44
N VAL A 752 59.11 97.27 -21.28
CA VAL A 752 57.69 97.39 -20.92
C VAL A 752 56.80 96.69 -21.94
N THR A 753 56.97 96.90 -23.24
CA THR A 753 56.20 96.20 -24.27
C THR A 753 56.46 94.69 -24.27
N SER A 754 57.70 94.24 -24.01
CA SER A 754 57.98 92.81 -23.85
C SER A 754 57.34 92.20 -22.58
N LEU A 755 57.21 92.99 -21.51
CA LEU A 755 56.52 92.61 -20.28
C LEU A 755 55.01 92.61 -20.48
N GLU A 756 54.43 93.59 -21.17
CA GLU A 756 53.03 93.64 -21.58
C GLU A 756 52.67 92.44 -22.48
N ASP A 757 53.52 92.11 -23.45
CA ASP A 757 53.39 90.90 -24.28
C ASP A 757 53.48 89.61 -23.45
N SER A 758 54.38 89.55 -22.47
CA SER A 758 54.51 88.38 -21.59
C SER A 758 53.29 88.22 -20.68
N LEU A 759 52.80 89.33 -20.12
CA LEU A 759 51.62 89.39 -19.26
C LEU A 759 50.32 89.10 -20.03
N ASN A 760 50.24 89.50 -21.30
CA ASN A 760 49.11 89.17 -22.16
C ASN A 760 49.13 87.68 -22.57
N LYS A 761 50.30 87.07 -22.78
CA LYS A 761 50.44 85.61 -22.95
C LYS A 761 50.09 84.85 -21.67
N GLU A 762 50.52 85.35 -20.51
CA GLU A 762 50.16 84.77 -19.20
C GLU A 762 48.65 84.88 -18.93
N LYS A 763 48.00 85.99 -19.29
CA LYS A 763 46.53 86.14 -19.26
C LYS A 763 45.83 85.15 -20.20
N GLN A 764 46.32 84.98 -21.43
CA GLN A 764 45.75 84.00 -22.36
C GLN A 764 45.88 82.57 -21.82
N VAL A 765 47.05 82.17 -21.33
CA VAL A 765 47.27 80.86 -20.72
C VAL A 765 46.43 80.67 -19.46
N THR A 766 46.30 81.68 -18.60
CA THR A 766 45.46 81.57 -17.39
C THR A 766 43.97 81.56 -17.71
N GLU A 767 43.51 82.26 -18.75
CA GLU A 767 42.15 82.13 -19.30
C GLU A 767 41.88 80.73 -19.90
N GLU A 768 42.82 80.17 -20.66
CA GLU A 768 42.70 78.82 -21.24
C GLU A 768 42.70 77.74 -20.15
N VAL A 769 43.58 77.87 -19.14
CA VAL A 769 43.58 77.01 -17.96
C VAL A 769 42.27 77.16 -17.18
N HIS A 770 41.73 78.38 -17.02
CA HIS A 770 40.44 78.59 -16.35
C HIS A 770 39.28 77.94 -17.12
N LYS A 771 39.22 78.11 -18.45
CA LYS A 771 38.21 77.46 -19.32
C LYS A 771 38.31 75.93 -19.25
N ASN A 772 39.53 75.37 -19.28
CA ASN A 772 39.76 73.93 -19.14
C ASN A 772 39.37 73.40 -17.74
N ILE A 773 39.64 74.15 -16.68
CA ILE A 773 39.18 73.82 -15.32
C ILE A 773 37.65 73.89 -15.24
N GLU A 774 37.01 74.92 -15.81
CA GLU A 774 35.56 75.07 -15.81
C GLU A 774 34.86 73.93 -16.58
N VAL A 775 35.40 73.52 -17.73
CA VAL A 775 34.92 72.34 -18.48
C VAL A 775 35.08 71.07 -17.64
N ARG A 776 36.27 70.80 -17.07
CA ARG A 776 36.49 69.61 -16.22
C ARG A 776 35.64 69.59 -14.95
N LEU A 777 35.30 70.76 -14.40
CA LEU A 777 34.44 70.89 -13.23
C LEU A 777 32.98 70.61 -13.61
N LYS A 778 32.52 71.03 -14.80
CA LYS A 778 31.22 70.64 -15.38
C LYS A 778 31.16 69.14 -15.67
N GLU A 779 32.15 68.58 -16.35
CA GLU A 779 32.25 67.12 -16.59
C GLU A 779 32.21 66.32 -15.29
N SER A 780 32.94 66.77 -14.25
CA SER A 780 32.93 66.14 -12.93
C SER A 780 31.57 66.27 -12.23
N ALA A 781 30.90 67.41 -12.35
CA ALA A 781 29.57 67.62 -11.78
C ALA A 781 28.49 66.80 -12.52
N GLU A 782 28.58 66.67 -13.85
CA GLU A 782 27.70 65.82 -14.64
C GLU A 782 27.92 64.33 -14.31
N PHE A 783 29.18 63.91 -14.12
CA PHE A 783 29.51 62.55 -13.66
C PHE A 783 28.99 62.28 -12.23
N GLN A 784 29.10 63.24 -11.32
CA GLN A 784 28.49 63.16 -9.98
C GLN A 784 26.96 63.04 -10.07
N ASN A 785 26.28 63.87 -10.87
CA ASN A 785 24.84 63.78 -11.10
C ASN A 785 24.41 62.42 -11.72
N GLN A 786 25.25 61.83 -12.58
CA GLN A 786 25.01 60.48 -13.12
C GLN A 786 25.20 59.38 -12.08
N LEU A 787 26.18 59.53 -11.17
CA LEU A 787 26.37 58.61 -10.05
C LEU A 787 25.23 58.73 -9.03
N GLU A 788 24.81 59.93 -8.65
CA GLU A 788 23.69 60.14 -7.72
C GLU A 788 22.37 59.57 -8.26
N LYS A 789 22.09 59.71 -9.57
CA LYS A 789 20.94 59.07 -10.21
C LYS A 789 21.01 57.55 -10.12
N LYS A 790 22.15 56.95 -10.48
CA LYS A 790 22.37 55.49 -10.35
C LYS A 790 22.28 55.01 -8.91
N LEU A 791 22.72 55.83 -7.94
CA LEU A 791 22.62 55.52 -6.52
C LEU A 791 21.15 55.52 -6.09
N MET A 792 20.36 56.53 -6.47
CA MET A 792 18.90 56.53 -6.21
C MET A 792 18.14 55.42 -6.94
N GLU A 793 18.55 55.04 -8.16
CA GLU A 793 17.98 53.91 -8.91
C GLU A 793 18.23 52.60 -8.15
N VAL A 794 19.48 52.32 -7.75
CA VAL A 794 19.84 51.14 -6.95
C VAL A 794 19.22 51.17 -5.54
N GLU A 795 19.10 52.34 -4.91
CA GLU A 795 18.44 52.50 -3.60
C GLU A 795 16.94 52.22 -3.70
N LYS A 796 16.30 52.59 -4.81
CA LYS A 796 14.90 52.27 -5.12
C LYS A 796 14.70 50.78 -5.41
N GLU A 797 15.55 50.17 -6.24
CA GLU A 797 15.52 48.71 -6.50
C GLU A 797 15.73 47.91 -5.20
N LYS A 798 16.67 48.33 -4.35
CA LYS A 798 16.91 47.80 -3.00
C LYS A 798 15.68 47.94 -2.10
N GLN A 799 14.94 49.05 -2.18
CA GLN A 799 13.71 49.26 -1.41
C GLN A 799 12.58 48.34 -1.90
N GLU A 800 12.41 48.23 -3.22
CA GLU A 800 11.42 47.34 -3.84
C GLU A 800 11.70 45.86 -3.50
N LEU A 801 12.96 45.43 -3.56
CA LEU A 801 13.40 44.10 -3.10
C LEU A 801 13.21 43.87 -1.59
N GLN A 802 13.31 44.92 -0.76
CA GLN A 802 13.01 44.80 0.68
C GLN A 802 11.51 44.65 0.94
N ASP A 803 10.66 45.38 0.23
CA ASP A 803 9.21 45.30 0.38
C ASP A 803 8.62 44.02 -0.25
N ASP A 804 9.20 43.50 -1.34
CA ASP A 804 8.86 42.16 -1.85
C ASP A 804 9.35 41.05 -0.91
N LYS A 805 10.52 41.19 -0.29
CA LYS A 805 10.97 40.28 0.77
C LYS A 805 10.02 40.30 1.98
N ARG A 806 9.47 41.46 2.36
CA ARG A 806 8.44 41.57 3.42
C ARG A 806 7.16 40.83 3.03
N LYS A 807 6.60 41.07 1.84
CA LYS A 807 5.41 40.35 1.33
C LYS A 807 5.62 38.83 1.31
N ALA A 808 6.81 38.37 0.93
CA ALA A 808 7.16 36.95 0.95
C ALA A 808 7.21 36.38 2.37
N ILE A 809 7.75 37.12 3.35
CA ILE A 809 7.73 36.74 4.76
C ILE A 809 6.30 36.73 5.31
N GLU A 810 5.50 37.75 5.06
CA GLU A 810 4.10 37.83 5.49
C GLU A 810 3.27 36.67 4.91
N SER A 811 3.50 36.29 3.65
CA SER A 811 2.87 35.13 3.01
C SER A 811 3.30 33.79 3.65
N MET A 812 4.61 33.63 3.95
CA MET A 812 5.12 32.47 4.69
C MET A 812 4.54 32.39 6.11
N GLU A 813 4.42 33.53 6.81
CA GLU A 813 3.83 33.59 8.15
C GLU A 813 2.33 33.27 8.14
N GLN A 814 1.59 33.75 7.15
CA GLN A 814 0.19 33.37 6.91
C GLN A 814 0.06 31.87 6.69
N GLN A 815 0.83 31.28 5.76
CA GLN A 815 0.84 29.83 5.52
C GLN A 815 1.22 29.03 6.77
N LEU A 816 2.21 29.47 7.54
CA LEU A 816 2.58 28.84 8.81
C LEU A 816 1.48 28.98 9.88
N SER A 817 0.68 30.05 9.86
CA SER A 817 -0.47 30.22 10.75
C SER A 817 -1.63 29.28 10.37
N GLU A 818 -1.88 29.12 9.07
CA GLU A 818 -2.90 28.20 8.55
C GLU A 818 -2.50 26.74 8.77
N LEU A 819 -1.24 26.37 8.55
CA LEU A 819 -0.69 25.05 8.86
C LEU A 819 -0.74 24.74 10.37
N LYS A 820 -0.48 25.72 11.25
CA LYS A 820 -0.69 25.54 12.70
C LYS A 820 -2.17 25.33 13.05
N LYS A 821 -3.07 26.06 12.37
CA LYS A 821 -4.52 25.97 12.59
C LYS A 821 -5.07 24.62 12.11
N THR A 822 -4.69 24.15 10.91
CA THR A 822 -5.08 22.82 10.41
C THR A 822 -4.48 21.71 11.25
N LEU A 823 -3.20 21.81 11.65
CA LEU A 823 -2.59 20.87 12.60
C LEU A 823 -3.41 20.79 13.90
N SER A 824 -3.82 21.92 14.47
CA SER A 824 -4.67 21.93 15.69
C SER A 824 -6.07 21.36 15.47
N SER A 825 -6.66 21.54 14.27
CA SER A 825 -7.94 20.92 13.90
C SER A 825 -7.80 19.41 13.85
N VAL A 826 -6.83 18.90 13.07
CA VAL A 826 -6.56 17.46 12.93
C VAL A 826 -6.18 16.83 14.28
N GLN A 827 -5.42 17.53 15.13
CA GLN A 827 -5.08 17.04 16.46
C GLN A 827 -6.32 16.92 17.38
N ASN A 828 -7.25 17.88 17.33
CA ASN A 828 -8.54 17.78 18.02
C ASN A 828 -9.43 16.68 17.43
N GLU A 829 -9.52 16.58 16.11
CA GLU A 829 -10.30 15.55 15.40
C GLU A 829 -9.81 14.13 15.70
N VAL A 830 -8.49 13.93 15.79
CA VAL A 830 -7.87 12.68 16.25
C VAL A 830 -8.17 12.42 17.73
N GLN A 831 -8.10 13.44 18.59
CA GLN A 831 -8.40 13.28 20.02
C GLN A 831 -9.89 12.94 20.25
N GLU A 832 -10.82 13.56 19.52
CA GLU A 832 -12.22 13.18 19.52
C GLU A 832 -12.44 11.79 18.93
N ALA A 833 -11.77 11.43 17.82
CA ALA A 833 -11.88 10.10 17.23
C ALA A 833 -11.40 9.01 18.20
N LEU A 834 -10.34 9.28 18.95
CA LEU A 834 -9.81 8.38 19.99
C LEU A 834 -10.75 8.28 21.19
N GLN A 835 -11.40 9.37 21.61
CA GLN A 835 -12.49 9.33 22.59
C GLN A 835 -13.70 8.53 22.08
N ARG A 836 -14.15 8.77 20.84
CA ARG A 836 -15.25 8.04 20.19
C ARG A 836 -14.94 6.55 20.03
N ALA A 837 -13.69 6.18 19.75
CA ALA A 837 -13.23 4.79 19.74
C ALA A 837 -13.25 4.17 21.14
N SER A 838 -12.82 4.90 22.18
CA SER A 838 -12.84 4.42 23.57
C SER A 838 -14.25 4.15 24.10
N THR A 839 -15.22 5.02 23.77
CA THR A 839 -16.63 4.82 24.15
C THR A 839 -17.30 3.73 23.32
N ALA A 840 -16.99 3.63 22.02
CA ALA A 840 -17.42 2.50 21.19
C ALA A 840 -16.91 1.16 21.74
N LEU A 841 -15.63 1.06 22.13
CA LEU A 841 -15.04 -0.14 22.73
C LEU A 841 -15.69 -0.47 24.09
N SER A 842 -15.97 0.52 24.93
CA SER A 842 -16.68 0.31 26.20
C SER A 842 -18.10 -0.22 25.97
N ASN A 843 -18.82 0.35 25.01
CA ASN A 843 -20.16 -0.08 24.63
C ASN A 843 -20.16 -1.48 24.01
N GLU A 844 -19.16 -1.82 23.19
CA GLU A 844 -19.00 -3.15 22.62
C GLU A 844 -18.67 -4.19 23.71
N GLN A 845 -17.78 -3.86 24.66
CA GLN A 845 -17.52 -4.74 25.80
C GLN A 845 -18.77 -4.97 26.65
N GLN A 846 -19.62 -3.96 26.83
CA GLN A 846 -20.87 -4.11 27.57
C GLN A 846 -21.88 -4.96 26.78
N ALA A 847 -22.11 -4.67 25.50
CA ALA A 847 -22.95 -5.50 24.63
C ALA A 847 -22.45 -6.96 24.55
N ARG A 848 -21.13 -7.20 24.54
CA ARG A 848 -20.55 -8.55 24.63
C ARG A 848 -20.86 -9.25 25.96
N ARG A 849 -20.84 -8.53 27.11
CA ARG A 849 -21.28 -9.08 28.42
C ARG A 849 -22.77 -9.40 28.40
N ASP A 850 -23.60 -8.47 27.94
CA ASP A 850 -25.06 -8.64 27.86
C ASP A 850 -25.41 -9.84 26.96
N CYS A 851 -24.75 -9.99 25.80
CA CYS A 851 -24.91 -11.16 24.93
C CYS A 851 -24.42 -12.46 25.59
N GLN A 852 -23.36 -12.44 26.41
CA GLN A 852 -22.90 -13.63 27.15
C GLN A 852 -23.88 -14.02 28.28
N GLU A 853 -24.52 -13.05 28.95
CA GLU A 853 -25.56 -13.34 29.94
C GLU A 853 -26.85 -13.86 29.28
N GLN A 854 -27.29 -13.24 28.18
CA GLN A 854 -28.42 -13.75 27.39
C GLN A 854 -28.15 -15.16 26.83
N ALA A 855 -26.92 -15.46 26.39
CA ALA A 855 -26.53 -16.80 25.97
C ALA A 855 -26.58 -17.82 27.12
N LYS A 856 -26.12 -17.45 28.34
CA LYS A 856 -26.26 -18.30 29.53
C LYS A 856 -27.73 -18.55 29.88
N ILE A 857 -28.57 -17.51 29.87
CA ILE A 857 -30.01 -17.60 30.15
C ILE A 857 -30.70 -18.48 29.11
N ALA A 858 -30.35 -18.36 27.83
CA ALA A 858 -30.86 -19.21 26.76
C ALA A 858 -30.44 -20.68 26.92
N VAL A 859 -29.18 -20.96 27.25
CA VAL A 859 -28.69 -22.32 27.55
C VAL A 859 -29.35 -22.89 28.80
N GLU A 860 -29.56 -22.10 29.84
CA GLU A 860 -30.32 -22.52 31.03
C GLU A 860 -31.79 -22.81 30.72
N ALA A 861 -32.43 -22.02 29.86
CA ALA A 861 -33.80 -22.24 29.42
C ALA A 861 -33.92 -23.50 28.56
N GLN A 862 -32.98 -23.70 27.62
CA GLN A 862 -32.87 -24.93 26.83
C GLN A 862 -32.65 -26.16 27.72
N ASN A 863 -31.70 -26.11 28.66
CA ASN A 863 -31.43 -27.20 29.61
C ASN A 863 -32.65 -27.51 30.50
N LYS A 864 -33.49 -26.51 30.85
CA LYS A 864 -34.76 -26.73 31.55
C LYS A 864 -35.77 -27.42 30.64
N TYR A 865 -35.94 -26.94 29.41
CA TYR A 865 -36.88 -27.49 28.43
C TYR A 865 -36.53 -28.92 28.00
N GLU A 866 -35.25 -29.22 27.75
CA GLU A 866 -34.77 -30.59 27.47
C GLU A 866 -35.02 -31.54 28.64
N ARG A 867 -34.90 -31.05 29.88
CA ARG A 867 -35.17 -31.83 31.09
C ARG A 867 -36.66 -32.09 31.31
N GLU A 868 -37.52 -31.13 31.02
CA GLU A 868 -38.98 -31.31 30.98
C GLU A 868 -39.39 -32.28 29.85
N LEU A 869 -38.76 -32.18 28.67
CA LEU A 869 -39.00 -33.09 27.55
C LEU A 869 -38.57 -34.54 27.86
N MET A 870 -37.45 -34.73 28.58
CA MET A 870 -37.03 -36.06 29.07
C MET A 870 -37.95 -36.60 30.17
N LEU A 871 -38.47 -35.74 31.06
CA LEU A 871 -39.46 -36.16 32.05
C LEU A 871 -40.76 -36.60 31.37
N HIS A 872 -41.25 -35.84 30.38
CA HIS A 872 -42.44 -36.24 29.61
C HIS A 872 -42.20 -37.48 28.74
N ALA A 873 -40.99 -37.72 28.24
CA ALA A 873 -40.65 -38.98 27.60
C ALA A 873 -40.78 -40.16 28.58
N ALA A 874 -40.26 -40.02 29.81
CA ALA A 874 -40.40 -41.03 30.86
C ALA A 874 -41.85 -41.23 31.32
N ASP A 875 -42.65 -40.15 31.42
CA ASP A 875 -44.09 -40.23 31.70
C ASP A 875 -44.83 -41.02 30.60
N VAL A 876 -44.49 -40.77 29.33
CA VAL A 876 -45.07 -41.46 28.17
C VAL A 876 -44.65 -42.93 28.13
N GLU A 877 -43.39 -43.26 28.42
CA GLU A 877 -42.93 -44.66 28.55
C GLU A 877 -43.62 -45.39 29.70
N ALA A 878 -43.77 -44.75 30.87
CA ALA A 878 -44.51 -45.32 32.00
C ALA A 878 -46.00 -45.56 31.66
N LEU A 879 -46.63 -44.62 30.95
CA LEU A 879 -48.03 -44.72 30.51
C LEU A 879 -48.19 -45.78 29.40
N GLN A 880 -47.20 -45.95 28.53
CA GLN A 880 -47.14 -47.02 27.53
C GLN A 880 -46.98 -48.40 28.20
N ALA A 881 -46.09 -48.54 29.18
CA ALA A 881 -45.92 -49.75 29.97
C ALA A 881 -47.18 -50.10 30.77
N ALA A 882 -47.87 -49.10 31.33
CA ALA A 882 -49.16 -49.28 31.99
C ALA A 882 -50.25 -49.77 31.00
N LYS A 883 -50.33 -49.20 29.79
CA LYS A 883 -51.22 -49.68 28.72
C LYS A 883 -50.93 -51.13 28.32
N GLU A 884 -49.65 -51.52 28.23
CA GLU A 884 -49.26 -52.90 27.98
C GLU A 884 -49.65 -53.85 29.12
N GLN A 885 -49.51 -53.43 30.39
CA GLN A 885 -50.00 -54.27 31.50
C GLN A 885 -51.53 -54.36 31.49
N VAL A 886 -52.25 -53.30 31.13
CA VAL A 886 -53.72 -53.34 30.96
C VAL A 886 -54.13 -54.25 29.80
N SER A 887 -53.42 -54.26 28.66
CA SER A 887 -53.74 -55.17 27.55
C SER A 887 -53.41 -56.63 27.87
N LYS A 888 -52.30 -56.89 28.57
CA LYS A 888 -51.94 -58.23 29.10
C LYS A 888 -52.94 -58.71 30.15
N MET A 889 -53.39 -57.84 31.06
CA MET A 889 -54.48 -58.14 31.99
C MET A 889 -55.81 -58.40 31.28
N ALA A 890 -56.13 -57.64 30.22
CA ALA A 890 -57.35 -57.84 29.44
C ALA A 890 -57.36 -59.18 28.68
N SER A 891 -56.23 -59.60 28.09
CA SER A 891 -56.13 -60.90 27.42
C SER A 891 -56.17 -62.08 28.40
N VAL A 892 -55.56 -61.93 29.59
CA VAL A 892 -55.71 -62.91 30.70
C VAL A 892 -57.16 -62.95 31.18
N ARG A 893 -57.84 -61.80 31.31
CA ARG A 893 -59.27 -61.73 31.68
C ARG A 893 -60.15 -62.44 30.66
N GLN A 894 -59.93 -62.22 29.36
CA GLN A 894 -60.64 -62.93 28.30
C GLN A 894 -60.38 -64.43 28.34
N HIS A 895 -59.12 -64.87 28.48
CA HIS A 895 -58.80 -66.30 28.59
C HIS A 895 -59.49 -66.93 29.82
N LEU A 896 -59.56 -66.21 30.95
CA LEU A 896 -60.27 -66.67 32.14
C LEU A 896 -61.79 -66.77 31.89
N GLU A 897 -62.42 -65.76 31.28
CA GLU A 897 -63.84 -65.79 30.88
C GLU A 897 -64.13 -66.96 29.92
N GLU A 898 -63.28 -67.19 28.92
CA GLU A 898 -63.38 -68.34 28.03
C GLU A 898 -63.25 -69.68 28.77
N THR A 899 -62.33 -69.81 29.73
CA THR A 899 -62.23 -71.04 30.54
C THR A 899 -63.41 -71.23 31.48
N ALA A 900 -64.00 -70.14 31.99
CA ALA A 900 -65.21 -70.18 32.80
C ALA A 900 -66.41 -70.66 31.97
N GLN A 901 -66.61 -70.12 30.76
CA GLN A 901 -67.66 -70.58 29.83
C GLN A 901 -67.46 -72.05 29.40
N LYS A 902 -66.21 -72.48 29.19
CA LYS A 902 -65.87 -73.89 28.89
C LYS A 902 -66.17 -74.81 30.09
N ALA A 903 -65.93 -74.37 31.32
CA ALA A 903 -66.30 -75.11 32.54
C ALA A 903 -67.82 -75.12 32.79
N GLU A 904 -68.51 -74.01 32.55
CA GLU A 904 -69.96 -73.89 32.73
C GLU A 904 -70.75 -74.73 31.72
N SER A 905 -70.34 -74.73 30.44
CA SER A 905 -70.91 -75.61 29.42
C SER A 905 -70.63 -77.10 29.68
N GLN A 906 -69.45 -77.45 30.20
CA GLN A 906 -69.18 -78.81 30.71
C GLN A 906 -70.07 -79.18 31.90
N LEU A 907 -70.32 -78.25 32.83
CA LEU A 907 -71.18 -78.45 33.99
C LEU A 907 -72.65 -78.63 33.59
N LEU A 908 -73.13 -77.88 32.59
CA LEU A 908 -74.46 -78.05 31.98
C LEU A 908 -74.58 -79.40 31.27
N ALA A 909 -73.58 -79.81 30.48
CA ALA A 909 -73.56 -81.13 29.86
C ALA A 909 -73.53 -82.27 30.90
N CYS A 910 -72.79 -82.08 32.00
CA CYS A 910 -72.80 -83.02 33.13
C CYS A 910 -74.19 -83.09 33.78
N LYS A 911 -74.85 -81.97 34.07
CA LYS A 911 -76.23 -81.91 34.60
C LYS A 911 -77.22 -82.65 33.72
N ALA A 912 -77.25 -82.35 32.41
CA ALA A 912 -78.12 -83.06 31.46
C ALA A 912 -77.85 -84.58 31.45
N SER A 913 -76.57 -85.00 31.57
CA SER A 913 -76.23 -86.43 31.67
C SER A 913 -76.65 -87.06 33.02
N TRP A 914 -76.77 -86.28 34.10
CA TRP A 914 -77.28 -86.75 35.38
C TRP A 914 -78.81 -86.83 35.39
N GLU A 915 -79.49 -85.83 34.83
CA GLU A 915 -80.95 -85.83 34.62
C GLU A 915 -81.39 -87.02 33.75
N GLU A 916 -80.65 -87.32 32.67
CA GLU A 916 -80.92 -88.50 31.84
C GLU A 916 -80.67 -89.83 32.57
N ARG A 917 -79.62 -89.93 33.41
CA ARG A 917 -79.42 -91.11 34.27
C ARG A 917 -80.52 -91.24 35.31
N GLU A 918 -80.96 -90.14 35.93
CA GLU A 918 -82.05 -90.12 36.89
C GLU A 918 -83.38 -90.53 36.23
N ARG A 919 -83.62 -90.11 34.98
CA ARG A 919 -84.75 -90.54 34.16
C ARG A 919 -84.72 -92.03 33.88
N VAL A 920 -83.58 -92.58 33.45
CA VAL A 920 -83.41 -94.02 33.23
C VAL A 920 -83.61 -94.82 34.52
N VAL A 921 -83.08 -94.37 35.67
CA VAL A 921 -83.30 -95.03 36.96
C VAL A 921 -84.77 -94.96 37.38
N LYS A 922 -85.48 -93.84 37.15
CA LYS A 922 -86.94 -93.75 37.37
C LYS A 922 -87.71 -94.70 36.45
N ASP A 923 -87.29 -94.86 35.20
CA ASP A 923 -87.86 -95.82 34.25
C ASP A 923 -87.53 -97.29 34.59
N GLU A 924 -86.44 -97.57 35.30
CA GLU A 924 -86.12 -98.91 35.83
C GLU A 924 -86.87 -99.21 37.13
N VAL A 925 -87.01 -98.22 38.01
CA VAL A 925 -87.85 -98.30 39.21
C VAL A 925 -89.32 -98.52 38.84
N SER A 926 -89.87 -97.79 37.86
CA SER A 926 -91.27 -97.97 37.44
C SER A 926 -91.53 -99.36 36.83
N LYS A 927 -90.60 -99.88 36.01
CA LYS A 927 -90.64 -101.28 35.51
C LYS A 927 -90.50 -102.31 36.63
N SER A 928 -89.74 -101.98 37.69
CA SER A 928 -89.59 -102.84 38.86
C SER A 928 -90.87 -102.84 39.71
N VAL A 929 -91.52 -101.68 39.87
CA VAL A 929 -92.83 -101.56 40.53
C VAL A 929 -93.90 -102.32 39.75
N SER A 930 -94.02 -102.15 38.43
CA SER A 930 -95.01 -102.91 37.65
C SER A 930 -94.75 -104.42 37.67
N ARG A 931 -93.48 -104.85 37.69
CA ARG A 931 -93.11 -106.25 37.92
C ARG A 931 -93.49 -106.74 39.32
N CYS A 932 -93.36 -105.92 40.35
CA CYS A 932 -93.85 -106.24 41.70
C CYS A 932 -95.38 -106.32 41.74
N GLU A 933 -96.10 -105.41 41.08
CA GLU A 933 -97.55 -105.49 40.95
C GLU A 933 -98.00 -106.76 40.20
N ASP A 934 -97.27 -107.17 39.15
CA ASP A 934 -97.60 -108.39 38.40
C ASP A 934 -97.26 -109.65 39.20
N LEU A 935 -96.21 -109.63 40.02
CA LEU A 935 -95.94 -110.66 41.03
C LEU A 935 -96.99 -110.66 42.16
N GLU A 936 -97.54 -109.50 42.55
CA GLU A 936 -98.69 -109.42 43.43
C GLU A 936 -99.96 -109.99 42.79
N LYS A 937 -100.23 -109.70 41.52
CA LYS A 937 -101.37 -110.28 40.76
C LYS A 937 -101.22 -111.80 40.67
N GLN A 938 -100.00 -112.30 40.44
CA GLN A 938 -99.69 -113.73 40.47
C GLN A 938 -99.82 -114.34 41.88
N ASN A 939 -99.34 -113.67 42.93
CA ASN A 939 -99.49 -114.13 44.31
C ASN A 939 -100.96 -114.12 44.76
N ARG A 940 -101.76 -113.12 44.36
CA ARG A 940 -103.22 -113.12 44.59
C ARG A 940 -103.87 -114.29 43.86
N LEU A 941 -103.52 -114.56 42.60
CA LEU A 941 -104.01 -115.72 41.85
C LEU A 941 -103.58 -117.06 42.48
N LEU A 942 -102.36 -117.14 43.01
CA LEU A 942 -101.85 -118.30 43.75
C LEU A 942 -102.54 -118.47 45.10
N HIS A 943 -102.85 -117.40 45.84
CA HIS A 943 -103.66 -117.46 47.05
C HIS A 943 -105.10 -117.89 46.74
N ASP A 944 -105.70 -117.39 45.66
CA ASP A 944 -107.00 -117.84 45.13
C ASP A 944 -107.01 -119.36 44.82
N GLN A 945 -105.91 -119.86 44.22
CA GLN A 945 -105.72 -121.27 43.93
C GLN A 945 -105.44 -122.09 45.20
N ILE A 946 -104.64 -121.57 46.14
CA ILE A 946 -104.34 -122.19 47.44
C ILE A 946 -105.60 -122.24 48.30
N GLU A 947 -106.51 -121.27 48.25
CA GLU A 947 -107.79 -121.33 48.95
C GLU A 947 -108.71 -122.39 48.32
N LYS A 948 -108.78 -122.45 46.98
CA LYS A 948 -109.54 -123.48 46.24
C LYS A 948 -108.95 -124.89 46.36
N LEU A 949 -107.66 -125.01 46.67
CA LEU A 949 -106.98 -126.28 46.96
C LEU A 949 -107.00 -126.62 48.46
N SER A 950 -106.91 -125.66 49.37
CA SER A 950 -107.00 -125.86 50.83
C SER A 950 -108.36 -126.41 51.22
N ASN A 951 -109.44 -125.87 50.61
CA ASN A 951 -110.80 -126.42 50.70
C ASN A 951 -110.95 -127.86 50.12
N LYS A 952 -109.91 -128.44 49.50
CA LYS A 952 -109.82 -129.87 49.13
C LYS A 952 -108.78 -130.64 49.96
N VAL A 953 -107.71 -129.99 50.42
CA VAL A 953 -106.63 -130.61 51.22
C VAL A 953 -107.04 -130.80 52.69
N VAL A 954 -107.94 -129.97 53.24
CA VAL A 954 -108.56 -130.21 54.57
C VAL A 954 -109.30 -131.56 54.64
N ALA A 955 -109.68 -132.14 53.50
CA ALA A 955 -110.31 -133.46 53.41
C ALA A 955 -109.33 -134.62 53.12
N SER A 956 -108.02 -134.38 52.95
CA SER A 956 -107.01 -135.41 52.70
C SER A 956 -105.85 -135.34 53.72
N MET A 957 -105.99 -136.14 54.77
CA MET A 957 -105.08 -136.20 55.91
C MET A 957 -103.66 -136.72 55.58
N LYS A 958 -102.68 -136.13 56.27
CA LYS A 958 -101.45 -136.74 56.84
C LYS A 958 -100.22 -137.03 55.96
N GLU A 959 -99.06 -136.96 56.67
CA GLU A 959 -97.74 -137.58 56.38
C GLU A 959 -97.00 -137.03 55.12
N VAL A 960 -95.67 -136.89 54.98
CA VAL A 960 -94.44 -137.13 55.79
C VAL A 960 -93.24 -136.47 55.03
N VAL A 961 -92.12 -135.93 55.55
CA VAL A 961 -91.65 -135.51 56.90
C VAL A 961 -90.27 -134.75 56.81
N GLN A 962 -89.91 -133.87 57.78
CA GLN A 962 -88.52 -133.39 58.14
C GLN A 962 -87.68 -132.55 57.13
N ALA A 963 -86.59 -131.82 57.50
CA ALA A 963 -86.03 -131.35 58.80
C ALA A 963 -85.05 -130.14 58.60
N PRO A 964 -84.66 -129.39 59.67
CA PRO A 964 -83.89 -128.13 59.55
C PRO A 964 -82.48 -128.10 60.20
N LEU A 965 -81.72 -127.03 59.89
CA LEU A 965 -80.64 -126.33 60.62
C LEU A 965 -79.60 -127.10 61.48
N ASN A 966 -78.32 -126.74 61.32
CA ASN A 966 -77.46 -126.40 62.48
C ASN A 966 -76.30 -125.43 62.12
N VAL A 967 -75.57 -124.93 63.13
CA VAL A 967 -74.65 -123.77 63.09
C VAL A 967 -73.29 -124.10 63.75
N SER A 968 -72.21 -123.35 63.45
CA SER A 968 -71.30 -122.69 64.44
C SER A 968 -69.78 -122.64 64.12
N LEU A 969 -69.15 -121.49 64.43
CA LEU A 969 -67.76 -121.21 64.88
C LEU A 969 -66.54 -121.73 64.07
N ASN A 970 -65.37 -121.06 64.04
CA ASN A 970 -64.60 -120.56 65.18
C ASN A 970 -63.52 -119.50 64.82
N GLU A 971 -62.87 -118.88 65.81
CA GLU A 971 -61.65 -118.06 65.65
C GLU A 971 -60.39 -118.71 66.29
N GLU A 972 -59.24 -118.03 66.14
CA GLU A 972 -58.00 -118.13 66.95
C GLU A 972 -56.87 -119.06 66.45
N GLY A 973 -56.25 -118.70 65.31
CA GLY A 973 -54.89 -119.11 64.91
C GLY A 973 -53.88 -117.94 64.85
N LYS A 974 -54.15 -116.85 65.58
CA LYS A 974 -53.86 -115.46 65.19
C LYS A 974 -52.37 -115.04 65.08
N SER A 975 -51.38 -115.84 65.48
CA SER A 975 -49.96 -115.42 65.43
C SER A 975 -49.31 -115.54 64.04
N GLN A 976 -49.62 -116.60 63.28
CA GLN A 976 -48.95 -116.86 62.01
C GLN A 976 -49.61 -116.09 60.84
N GLU A 977 -50.93 -115.91 60.89
CA GLU A 977 -51.64 -115.06 59.94
C GLU A 977 -51.31 -113.57 60.14
N GLN A 978 -51.20 -113.07 61.37
CA GLN A 978 -50.79 -111.67 61.60
C GLN A 978 -49.39 -111.37 61.03
N ILE A 979 -48.42 -112.29 61.13
CA ILE A 979 -47.10 -112.10 60.50
C ILE A 979 -47.21 -112.10 58.97
N LEU A 980 -48.02 -112.99 58.39
CA LEU A 980 -48.28 -113.02 56.95
C LEU A 980 -49.08 -111.80 56.46
N GLU A 981 -49.96 -111.24 57.29
CA GLU A 981 -50.77 -110.07 56.97
C GLU A 981 -49.97 -108.77 57.14
N ILE A 982 -49.09 -108.68 58.14
CA ILE A 982 -48.06 -107.64 58.25
C ILE A 982 -47.11 -107.73 57.05
N LEU A 983 -46.70 -108.92 56.60
CA LEU A 983 -45.90 -109.07 55.39
C LEU A 983 -46.67 -108.68 54.11
N ARG A 984 -47.97 -108.95 54.01
CA ARG A 984 -48.83 -108.45 52.91
C ARG A 984 -49.00 -106.93 53.00
N PHE A 985 -49.16 -106.37 54.19
CA PHE A 985 -49.29 -104.93 54.42
C PHE A 985 -47.99 -104.20 54.07
N ILE A 986 -46.83 -104.67 54.55
CA ILE A 986 -45.51 -104.12 54.19
C ILE A 986 -45.23 -104.29 52.70
N ARG A 987 -45.66 -105.37 52.03
CA ARG A 987 -45.57 -105.48 50.57
C ARG A 987 -46.48 -104.50 49.84
N ARG A 988 -47.74 -104.33 50.24
CA ARG A 988 -48.63 -103.31 49.68
C ARG A 988 -48.10 -101.89 49.93
N GLU A 989 -47.65 -101.57 51.13
CA GLU A 989 -47.01 -100.29 51.46
C GLU A 989 -45.76 -100.05 50.60
N LYS A 990 -44.95 -101.10 50.38
CA LYS A 990 -43.80 -101.04 49.47
C LYS A 990 -44.23 -100.81 48.02
N GLU A 991 -45.21 -101.55 47.50
CA GLU A 991 -45.76 -101.40 46.15
C GLU A 991 -46.42 -100.02 45.95
N ILE A 992 -47.09 -99.49 46.98
CA ILE A 992 -47.68 -98.15 47.02
C ILE A 992 -46.60 -97.07 47.12
N ALA A 993 -45.51 -97.31 47.85
CA ALA A 993 -44.37 -96.40 47.93
C ALA A 993 -43.55 -96.38 46.63
N GLU A 994 -43.37 -97.54 45.98
CA GLU A 994 -42.69 -97.67 44.69
C GLU A 994 -43.51 -97.01 43.57
N THR A 995 -44.81 -97.26 43.49
CA THR A 995 -45.68 -96.55 42.52
C THR A 995 -45.78 -95.05 42.81
N LYS A 996 -45.80 -94.60 44.07
CA LYS A 996 -45.69 -93.16 44.42
C LYS A 996 -44.33 -92.58 44.01
N PHE A 997 -43.24 -93.34 44.16
CA PHE A 997 -41.90 -92.92 43.73
C PHE A 997 -41.80 -92.84 42.20
N GLU A 998 -42.35 -93.81 41.47
CA GLU A 998 -42.44 -93.78 40.01
C GLU A 998 -43.26 -92.58 39.51
N VAL A 999 -44.42 -92.30 40.11
CA VAL A 999 -45.22 -91.10 39.78
C VAL A 999 -44.43 -89.82 40.08
N ALA A 1000 -43.81 -89.69 41.25
CA ALA A 1000 -42.99 -88.52 41.60
C ALA A 1000 -41.75 -88.38 40.69
N GLN A 1001 -41.18 -89.49 40.20
CA GLN A 1001 -40.07 -89.49 39.25
C GLN A 1001 -40.53 -89.05 37.85
N VAL A 1002 -41.70 -89.52 37.39
CA VAL A 1002 -42.32 -89.08 36.12
C VAL A 1002 -42.71 -87.61 36.18
N GLU A 1003 -43.27 -87.13 37.30
CA GLU A 1003 -43.55 -85.71 37.51
C GLU A 1003 -42.26 -84.88 37.55
N SER A 1004 -41.21 -85.33 38.26
CA SER A 1004 -39.90 -84.67 38.26
C SER A 1004 -39.29 -84.58 36.85
N LEU A 1005 -39.40 -85.64 36.05
CA LEU A 1005 -38.99 -85.63 34.63
C LEU A 1005 -39.83 -84.66 33.81
N ARG A 1006 -41.15 -84.60 34.02
CA ARG A 1006 -42.07 -83.69 33.32
C ARG A 1006 -41.78 -82.22 33.64
N TYR A 1007 -41.51 -81.90 34.91
CA TYR A 1007 -41.09 -80.56 35.32
C TYR A 1007 -39.71 -80.21 34.74
N ARG A 1008 -38.76 -81.14 34.74
CA ARG A 1008 -37.43 -80.93 34.12
C ARG A 1008 -37.54 -80.66 32.62
N GLN A 1009 -38.32 -81.45 31.89
CA GLN A 1009 -38.61 -81.22 30.48
C GLN A 1009 -39.30 -79.86 30.23
N ARG A 1010 -40.19 -79.41 31.13
CA ARG A 1010 -40.79 -78.07 30.98
C ARG A 1010 -39.78 -76.95 31.25
N VAL A 1011 -38.83 -77.14 32.17
CA VAL A 1011 -37.70 -76.22 32.40
C VAL A 1011 -36.77 -76.20 31.18
N GLU A 1012 -36.33 -77.36 30.67
CA GLU A 1012 -35.48 -77.48 29.48
C GLU A 1012 -36.11 -76.86 28.21
N LEU A 1013 -37.45 -76.87 28.10
CA LEU A 1013 -38.19 -76.17 27.06
C LEU A 1013 -38.24 -74.65 27.29
N LEU A 1014 -38.50 -74.20 28.52
CA LEU A 1014 -38.51 -72.77 28.87
C LEU A 1014 -37.11 -72.14 28.75
N GLU A 1015 -36.05 -72.89 29.05
CA GLU A 1015 -34.66 -72.48 28.87
C GLU A 1015 -34.32 -72.34 27.37
N ARG A 1016 -34.85 -73.23 26.50
CA ARG A 1016 -34.78 -73.06 25.04
C ARG A 1016 -35.56 -71.84 24.55
N GLU A 1017 -36.83 -71.71 24.95
CA GLU A 1017 -37.67 -70.56 24.59
C GLU A 1017 -36.99 -69.23 24.98
N LEU A 1018 -36.33 -69.19 26.15
CA LEU A 1018 -35.59 -68.03 26.64
C LEU A 1018 -34.26 -67.80 25.88
N GLN A 1019 -33.52 -68.85 25.54
CA GLN A 1019 -32.30 -68.75 24.72
C GLN A 1019 -32.61 -68.25 23.30
N GLU A 1020 -33.62 -68.81 22.64
CA GLU A 1020 -34.07 -68.39 21.29
C GLU A 1020 -34.56 -66.92 21.30
N LEU A 1021 -35.24 -66.48 22.37
CA LEU A 1021 -35.59 -65.08 22.57
C LEU A 1021 -34.37 -64.16 22.82
N GLN A 1022 -33.36 -64.62 23.56
CA GLN A 1022 -32.11 -63.86 23.73
C GLN A 1022 -31.33 -63.74 22.42
N ASP A 1023 -31.22 -64.82 21.65
CA ASP A 1023 -30.50 -64.83 20.38
C ASP A 1023 -31.21 -63.97 19.32
N SER A 1024 -32.55 -63.99 19.26
CA SER A 1024 -33.32 -63.07 18.40
C SER A 1024 -33.17 -61.60 18.82
N LEU A 1025 -33.18 -61.28 20.12
CA LEU A 1025 -32.95 -59.93 20.63
C LEU A 1025 -31.53 -59.43 20.30
N ASN A 1026 -30.53 -60.31 20.37
CA ASN A 1026 -29.16 -59.98 19.99
C ASN A 1026 -29.03 -59.78 18.46
N ALA A 1027 -29.69 -60.61 17.64
CA ALA A 1027 -29.72 -60.44 16.19
C ALA A 1027 -30.39 -59.11 15.75
N GLU A 1028 -31.47 -58.68 16.41
CA GLU A 1028 -32.05 -57.35 16.15
C GLU A 1028 -31.16 -56.21 16.64
N ARG A 1029 -30.46 -56.36 17.77
CA ARG A 1029 -29.46 -55.39 18.23
C ARG A 1029 -28.29 -55.25 17.25
N GLU A 1030 -27.80 -56.35 16.70
CA GLU A 1030 -26.77 -56.32 15.66
C GLU A 1030 -27.26 -55.66 14.37
N LYS A 1031 -28.47 -55.99 13.90
CA LYS A 1031 -29.10 -55.30 12.75
C LYS A 1031 -29.21 -53.80 12.97
N VAL A 1032 -29.71 -53.36 14.13
CA VAL A 1032 -29.83 -51.93 14.49
C VAL A 1032 -28.47 -51.26 14.60
N GLN A 1033 -27.44 -51.95 15.11
CA GLN A 1033 -26.09 -51.40 15.14
C GLN A 1033 -25.47 -51.31 13.74
N VAL A 1034 -25.74 -52.26 12.85
CA VAL A 1034 -25.30 -52.23 11.44
C VAL A 1034 -26.00 -51.12 10.67
N THR A 1035 -27.33 -50.97 10.80
CA THR A 1035 -28.06 -49.88 10.13
C THR A 1035 -27.58 -48.52 10.62
N ALA A 1036 -27.41 -48.32 11.93
CA ALA A 1036 -26.84 -47.10 12.50
C ALA A 1036 -25.43 -46.81 11.97
N LYS A 1037 -24.55 -47.83 11.86
CA LYS A 1037 -23.22 -47.68 11.26
C LYS A 1037 -23.29 -47.29 9.78
N THR A 1038 -24.16 -47.90 8.97
CA THR A 1038 -24.34 -47.51 7.56
C THR A 1038 -24.97 -46.13 7.40
N MET A 1039 -25.86 -45.71 8.30
CA MET A 1039 -26.42 -44.35 8.28
C MET A 1039 -25.35 -43.31 8.63
N ALA A 1040 -24.52 -43.56 9.64
CA ALA A 1040 -23.40 -42.68 9.98
C ALA A 1040 -22.37 -42.59 8.84
N GLN A 1041 -22.03 -43.71 8.19
CA GLN A 1041 -21.17 -43.72 7.00
C GLN A 1041 -21.79 -42.99 5.81
N HIS A 1042 -23.11 -43.11 5.62
CA HIS A 1042 -23.82 -42.37 4.58
C HIS A 1042 -23.85 -40.86 4.87
N GLU A 1043 -24.08 -40.45 6.11
CA GLU A 1043 -24.02 -39.05 6.55
C GLU A 1043 -22.61 -38.47 6.41
N GLU A 1044 -21.56 -39.24 6.72
CA GLU A 1044 -20.17 -38.85 6.50
C GLU A 1044 -19.84 -38.72 5.00
N LEU A 1045 -20.35 -39.63 4.15
CA LEU A 1045 -20.23 -39.53 2.69
C LEU A 1045 -21.00 -38.34 2.12
N MET A 1046 -22.18 -38.00 2.66
CA MET A 1046 -22.93 -36.80 2.27
C MET A 1046 -22.15 -35.54 2.65
N LYS A 1047 -21.62 -35.44 3.87
CA LYS A 1047 -20.75 -34.31 4.29
C LYS A 1047 -19.48 -34.21 3.45
N LYS A 1048 -18.87 -35.34 3.05
CA LYS A 1048 -17.73 -35.36 2.11
C LYS A 1048 -18.13 -34.94 0.69
N THR A 1049 -19.36 -35.22 0.27
CA THR A 1049 -19.89 -34.80 -1.04
C THR A 1049 -20.26 -33.31 -1.04
N GLU A 1050 -20.85 -32.79 0.05
CA GLU A 1050 -21.14 -31.37 0.25
C GLU A 1050 -19.86 -30.54 0.33
N THR A 1051 -18.87 -30.97 1.12
CA THR A 1051 -17.56 -30.30 1.15
C THR A 1051 -16.82 -30.41 -0.18
N MET A 1052 -16.91 -31.54 -0.90
CA MET A 1052 -16.40 -31.63 -2.28
C MET A 1052 -17.11 -30.66 -3.24
N ASN A 1053 -18.44 -30.49 -3.12
CA ASN A 1053 -19.18 -29.52 -3.93
C ASN A 1053 -18.73 -28.08 -3.61
N VAL A 1054 -18.59 -27.70 -2.34
CA VAL A 1054 -18.03 -26.40 -1.94
C VAL A 1054 -16.59 -26.22 -2.43
N VAL A 1055 -15.77 -27.27 -2.41
CA VAL A 1055 -14.40 -27.24 -2.98
C VAL A 1055 -14.42 -27.11 -4.50
N MET A 1056 -15.37 -27.72 -5.21
CA MET A 1056 -15.56 -27.54 -6.65
C MET A 1056 -16.05 -26.13 -7.00
N GLU A 1057 -17.00 -25.59 -6.24
CA GLU A 1057 -17.55 -24.24 -6.45
C GLU A 1057 -16.50 -23.17 -6.14
N THR A 1058 -15.75 -23.31 -5.04
CA THR A 1058 -14.61 -22.41 -4.75
C THR A 1058 -13.50 -22.55 -5.78
N ASN A 1059 -13.14 -23.76 -6.24
CA ASN A 1059 -12.19 -23.92 -7.35
C ASN A 1059 -12.71 -23.33 -8.67
N LYS A 1060 -14.03 -23.36 -8.93
CA LYS A 1060 -14.66 -22.72 -10.09
C LYS A 1060 -14.60 -21.20 -9.98
N MET A 1061 -14.96 -20.63 -8.82
CA MET A 1061 -14.84 -19.20 -8.54
C MET A 1061 -13.39 -18.72 -8.65
N LEU A 1062 -12.43 -19.44 -8.06
CA LEU A 1062 -10.99 -19.13 -8.17
C LEU A 1062 -10.45 -19.24 -9.60
N ARG A 1063 -11.01 -20.12 -10.44
CA ARG A 1063 -10.70 -20.15 -11.89
C ARG A 1063 -11.31 -18.97 -12.62
N GLU A 1064 -12.56 -18.60 -12.34
CA GLU A 1064 -13.21 -17.41 -12.92
C GLU A 1064 -12.53 -16.10 -12.48
N GLU A 1065 -12.08 -16.01 -11.24
CA GLU A 1065 -11.26 -14.89 -10.75
C GLU A 1065 -9.86 -14.91 -11.36
N LYS A 1066 -9.20 -16.07 -11.46
CA LYS A 1066 -7.93 -16.20 -12.17
C LYS A 1066 -8.05 -15.75 -13.63
N GLU A 1067 -9.06 -16.22 -14.37
CA GLU A 1067 -9.29 -15.84 -15.76
C GLU A 1067 -9.60 -14.34 -15.88
N ARG A 1068 -10.36 -13.75 -14.95
CA ARG A 1068 -10.58 -12.28 -14.90
C ARG A 1068 -9.28 -11.52 -14.61
N LEU A 1069 -8.44 -12.01 -13.69
CA LEU A 1069 -7.16 -11.39 -13.36
C LEU A 1069 -6.15 -11.52 -14.51
N GLU A 1070 -6.11 -12.66 -15.20
CA GLU A 1070 -5.30 -12.86 -16.42
C GLU A 1070 -5.81 -11.99 -17.58
N GLN A 1071 -7.12 -11.84 -17.77
CA GLN A 1071 -7.69 -10.91 -18.75
C GLN A 1071 -7.40 -9.44 -18.40
N ASN A 1072 -7.51 -9.05 -17.13
CA ASN A 1072 -7.17 -7.70 -16.67
C ASN A 1072 -5.66 -7.42 -16.85
N LEU A 1073 -4.80 -8.39 -16.51
CA LEU A 1073 -3.36 -8.30 -16.71
C LEU A 1073 -3.02 -8.18 -18.20
N GLN A 1074 -3.62 -9.00 -19.07
CA GLN A 1074 -3.46 -8.90 -20.52
C GLN A 1074 -3.97 -7.55 -21.06
N GLN A 1075 -5.09 -7.00 -20.56
CA GLN A 1075 -5.56 -5.68 -20.95
C GLN A 1075 -4.62 -4.56 -20.48
N MET A 1076 -4.06 -4.65 -19.28
CA MET A 1076 -3.09 -3.67 -18.78
C MET A 1076 -1.75 -3.78 -19.50
N GLN A 1077 -1.29 -5.00 -19.84
CA GLN A 1077 -0.15 -5.23 -20.71
C GLN A 1077 -0.40 -4.73 -22.14
N ALA A 1078 -1.60 -4.88 -22.70
CA ALA A 1078 -1.94 -4.35 -24.01
C ALA A 1078 -1.98 -2.81 -24.02
N LYS A 1079 -2.52 -2.18 -22.96
CA LYS A 1079 -2.51 -0.72 -22.77
C LYS A 1079 -1.09 -0.18 -22.62
N THR A 1080 -0.30 -0.73 -21.70
CA THR A 1080 1.08 -0.30 -21.47
C THR A 1080 1.96 -0.53 -22.71
N ASN A 1081 1.81 -1.64 -23.44
CA ASN A 1081 2.51 -1.82 -24.72
C ASN A 1081 2.06 -0.83 -25.82
N LEU A 1082 0.81 -0.35 -25.79
CA LEU A 1082 0.32 0.71 -26.67
C LEU A 1082 0.87 2.08 -26.27
N GLU A 1083 0.93 2.39 -24.98
CA GLU A 1083 1.47 3.64 -24.44
C GLU A 1083 2.99 3.71 -24.61
N VAL A 1084 3.72 2.62 -24.34
CA VAL A 1084 5.16 2.48 -24.64
C VAL A 1084 5.40 2.68 -26.13
N ARG A 1085 4.68 1.99 -27.03
CA ARG A 1085 4.81 2.21 -28.49
C ARG A 1085 4.49 3.63 -28.91
N LYS A 1086 3.53 4.30 -28.26
CA LYS A 1086 3.20 5.68 -28.55
C LYS A 1086 4.33 6.62 -28.11
N LEU A 1087 4.90 6.41 -26.92
CA LEU A 1087 6.05 7.16 -26.44
C LEU A 1087 7.31 6.88 -27.28
N GLU A 1088 7.55 5.65 -27.73
CA GLU A 1088 8.60 5.31 -28.69
C GLU A 1088 8.43 6.09 -30.00
N LEU A 1089 7.21 6.16 -30.55
CA LEU A 1089 6.90 6.95 -31.75
C LEU A 1089 7.02 8.46 -31.53
N ASP A 1090 6.64 8.97 -30.36
CA ASP A 1090 6.78 10.39 -29.99
C ASP A 1090 8.25 10.78 -29.69
N ILE A 1091 9.10 9.82 -29.31
CA ILE A 1091 10.55 10.01 -29.09
C ILE A 1091 11.34 10.09 -30.40
N LEU A 1092 10.98 9.34 -31.45
CA LEU A 1092 11.67 9.36 -32.75
C LEU A 1092 11.87 10.78 -33.33
N PRO A 1093 10.83 11.63 -33.51
CA PRO A 1093 11.02 12.98 -34.05
C PRO A 1093 11.83 13.90 -33.12
N LEU A 1094 11.89 13.60 -31.81
CA LEU A 1094 12.76 14.32 -30.86
C LEU A 1094 14.22 13.85 -30.97
N GLN A 1095 14.48 12.59 -31.33
CA GLN A 1095 15.82 12.10 -31.66
C GLN A 1095 16.29 12.65 -33.01
N GLU A 1096 15.43 12.67 -34.02
CA GLU A 1096 15.70 13.28 -35.33
C GLU A 1096 15.98 14.79 -35.20
N ALA A 1097 15.16 15.53 -34.44
CA ALA A 1097 15.41 16.95 -34.17
C ALA A 1097 16.71 17.19 -33.40
N ASN A 1098 17.08 16.32 -32.45
CA ASN A 1098 18.39 16.42 -31.77
C ASN A 1098 19.57 16.07 -32.70
N ALA A 1099 19.41 15.11 -33.61
CA ALA A 1099 20.41 14.81 -34.63
C ALA A 1099 20.60 16.01 -35.57
N GLU A 1100 19.51 16.58 -36.11
CA GLU A 1100 19.55 17.81 -36.90
C GLU A 1100 20.20 18.98 -36.15
N LEU A 1101 19.89 19.18 -34.86
CA LEU A 1101 20.50 20.24 -34.06
C LEU A 1101 21.99 19.96 -33.78
N SER A 1102 22.38 18.70 -33.63
CA SER A 1102 23.79 18.29 -33.50
C SER A 1102 24.57 18.55 -34.80
N GLU A 1103 24.01 18.18 -35.96
CA GLU A 1103 24.60 18.47 -37.27
C GLU A 1103 24.68 19.97 -37.52
N LYS A 1104 23.63 20.74 -37.23
CA LYS A 1104 23.63 22.21 -37.32
C LYS A 1104 24.68 22.83 -36.38
N SER A 1105 24.84 22.29 -35.17
CA SER A 1105 25.90 22.71 -34.24
C SER A 1105 27.29 22.41 -34.79
N GLY A 1106 27.50 21.21 -35.35
CA GLY A 1106 28.75 20.82 -36.02
C GLY A 1106 29.08 21.70 -37.23
N MET A 1107 28.10 22.01 -38.07
CA MET A 1107 28.24 22.93 -39.20
C MET A 1107 28.59 24.35 -38.74
N LEU A 1108 27.87 24.90 -37.75
CA LEU A 1108 28.18 26.22 -37.17
C LEU A 1108 29.55 26.24 -36.47
N GLN A 1109 30.00 25.13 -35.89
CA GLN A 1109 31.34 25.03 -35.30
C GLN A 1109 32.44 24.92 -36.37
N ALA A 1110 32.16 24.30 -37.51
CA ALA A 1110 33.05 24.28 -38.68
C ALA A 1110 33.11 25.67 -39.36
N GLU A 1111 31.97 26.33 -39.56
CA GLU A 1111 31.88 27.71 -40.05
C GLU A 1111 32.61 28.67 -39.11
N LYS A 1112 32.43 28.56 -37.79
CA LYS A 1112 33.19 29.32 -36.80
C LYS A 1112 34.70 29.09 -36.93
N LYS A 1113 35.17 27.85 -37.14
CA LYS A 1113 36.60 27.57 -37.37
C LYS A 1113 37.11 28.23 -38.65
N LEU A 1114 36.35 28.14 -39.75
CA LEU A 1114 36.69 28.80 -41.02
C LEU A 1114 36.75 30.33 -40.86
N LEU A 1115 35.78 30.94 -40.17
CA LEU A 1115 35.77 32.36 -39.85
C LEU A 1115 36.92 32.75 -38.90
N GLU A 1116 37.30 31.90 -37.94
CA GLU A 1116 38.49 32.12 -37.10
C GLU A 1116 39.80 32.02 -37.90
N GLU A 1117 39.88 31.11 -38.87
CA GLU A 1117 41.00 30.99 -39.80
C GLU A 1117 41.07 32.18 -40.77
N ASP A 1118 39.95 32.64 -41.31
CA ASP A 1118 39.90 33.83 -42.15
C ASP A 1118 40.16 35.10 -41.33
N VAL A 1119 39.73 35.20 -40.07
CA VAL A 1119 40.15 36.28 -39.16
C VAL A 1119 41.66 36.21 -38.85
N LYS A 1120 42.26 35.01 -38.75
CA LYS A 1120 43.72 34.86 -38.63
C LYS A 1120 44.43 35.29 -39.92
N ARG A 1121 43.93 34.90 -41.10
CA ARG A 1121 44.44 35.32 -42.42
C ARG A 1121 44.30 36.83 -42.62
N TRP A 1122 43.18 37.43 -42.25
CA TRP A 1122 42.95 38.88 -42.28
C TRP A 1122 43.85 39.61 -41.29
N LYS A 1123 44.05 39.10 -40.06
CA LYS A 1123 45.01 39.68 -39.10
C LYS A 1123 46.44 39.60 -39.62
N ALA A 1124 46.87 38.46 -40.17
CA ALA A 1124 48.18 38.30 -40.79
C ALA A 1124 48.36 39.21 -42.01
N ARG A 1125 47.36 39.29 -42.89
CA ARG A 1125 47.35 40.19 -44.06
C ARG A 1125 47.36 41.66 -43.65
N ASN A 1126 46.62 42.04 -42.60
CA ASN A 1126 46.60 43.41 -42.10
C ASN A 1126 47.91 43.78 -41.38
N GLN A 1127 48.54 42.84 -40.64
CA GLN A 1127 49.90 43.02 -40.13
C GLN A 1127 50.92 43.14 -41.28
N HIS A 1128 50.76 42.36 -42.36
CA HIS A 1128 51.61 42.47 -43.54
C HIS A 1128 51.41 43.81 -44.28
N LEU A 1129 50.18 44.30 -44.40
CA LEU A 1129 49.86 45.61 -44.97
C LEU A 1129 50.37 46.75 -44.08
N VAL A 1130 50.20 46.69 -42.75
CA VAL A 1130 50.77 47.67 -41.81
C VAL A 1130 52.31 47.68 -41.86
N ASN A 1131 52.95 46.52 -42.06
CA ASN A 1131 54.39 46.44 -42.30
C ASN A 1131 54.82 46.99 -43.67
N GLN A 1132 53.92 47.00 -44.67
CA GLN A 1132 54.13 47.59 -45.99
C GLN A 1132 53.75 49.08 -46.07
N GLN A 1133 52.86 49.57 -45.20
CA GLN A 1133 52.45 50.99 -45.07
C GLN A 1133 53.54 51.86 -44.41
N LYS A 1134 54.77 51.75 -44.89
CA LYS A 1134 55.86 52.71 -44.61
C LYS A 1134 56.06 53.75 -45.72
N ASP A 1135 55.42 53.56 -46.88
CA ASP A 1135 55.29 54.58 -47.92
C ASP A 1135 53.79 54.80 -48.25
N PRO A 1136 53.33 56.05 -48.48
CA PRO A 1136 51.90 56.37 -48.63
C PRO A 1136 51.46 56.44 -50.09
N ASP A 1137 50.64 55.48 -50.54
CA ASP A 1137 50.04 55.53 -51.89
C ASP A 1137 48.53 55.87 -51.83
N THR A 1138 48.10 56.86 -52.61
CA THR A 1138 46.83 57.57 -52.37
C THR A 1138 45.58 56.92 -53.00
N GLU A 1139 45.74 55.84 -53.75
CA GLU A 1139 44.61 55.17 -54.41
C GLU A 1139 43.82 54.21 -53.51
N GLU A 1140 44.46 53.53 -52.55
CA GLU A 1140 43.75 52.58 -51.66
C GLU A 1140 42.72 53.30 -50.77
N TYR A 1141 43.00 54.53 -50.36
CA TYR A 1141 42.06 55.34 -49.57
C TYR A 1141 40.75 55.64 -50.33
N ARG A 1142 40.78 55.76 -51.66
CA ARG A 1142 39.55 55.88 -52.48
C ARG A 1142 38.77 54.58 -52.54
N LYS A 1143 39.44 53.43 -52.65
CA LYS A 1143 38.78 52.11 -52.67
C LYS A 1143 38.11 51.80 -51.33
N LEU A 1144 38.81 52.06 -50.21
CA LEU A 1144 38.26 51.94 -48.86
C LEU A 1144 37.04 52.85 -48.63
N LEU A 1145 37.02 54.05 -49.22
CA LEU A 1145 35.83 54.91 -49.18
C LEU A 1145 34.65 54.34 -50.00
N SER A 1146 34.88 53.77 -51.19
CA SER A 1146 33.80 53.15 -51.96
C SER A 1146 33.28 51.84 -51.34
N GLU A 1147 34.18 51.03 -50.74
CA GLU A 1147 33.80 49.85 -49.96
C GLU A 1147 33.01 50.23 -48.71
N LYS A 1148 33.41 51.28 -47.99
CA LYS A 1148 32.66 51.84 -46.86
C LYS A 1148 31.25 52.25 -47.26
N GLU A 1149 31.06 52.89 -48.42
CA GLU A 1149 29.73 53.23 -48.94
C GLU A 1149 28.88 52.00 -49.29
N ILE A 1150 29.48 50.95 -49.86
CA ILE A 1150 28.77 49.70 -50.16
C ILE A 1150 28.32 49.03 -48.86
N HIS A 1151 29.18 49.03 -47.82
CA HIS A 1151 28.83 48.49 -46.51
C HIS A 1151 27.77 49.29 -45.77
N THR A 1152 27.77 50.64 -45.80
CA THR A 1152 26.66 51.42 -45.21
C THR A 1152 25.34 51.19 -45.95
N LYS A 1153 25.35 51.09 -47.29
CA LYS A 1153 24.16 50.73 -48.07
C LYS A 1153 23.64 49.32 -47.72
N ARG A 1154 24.54 48.35 -47.48
CA ARG A 1154 24.14 47.00 -47.02
C ARG A 1154 23.58 47.00 -45.58
N ILE A 1155 24.13 47.82 -44.69
CA ILE A 1155 23.61 48.00 -43.32
C ILE A 1155 22.23 48.68 -43.34
N GLN A 1156 21.98 49.62 -44.25
CA GLN A 1156 20.65 50.20 -44.44
C GLN A 1156 19.63 49.16 -44.91
N GLN A 1157 19.96 48.34 -45.92
CA GLN A 1157 19.10 47.22 -46.37
C GLN A 1157 18.76 46.25 -45.23
N LEU A 1158 19.76 45.85 -44.42
CA LEU A 1158 19.54 44.94 -43.29
C LEU A 1158 18.65 45.59 -42.20
N ASN A 1159 18.77 46.90 -41.97
CA ASN A 1159 17.88 47.62 -41.05
C ASN A 1159 16.45 47.74 -41.61
N GLU A 1160 16.27 47.88 -42.93
CA GLU A 1160 14.95 47.85 -43.58
C GLU A 1160 14.31 46.45 -43.54
N GLU A 1161 15.11 45.39 -43.71
CA GLU A 1161 14.66 43.99 -43.56
C GLU A 1161 14.27 43.68 -42.10
N VAL A 1162 15.08 44.09 -41.12
CA VAL A 1162 14.72 44.02 -39.68
C VAL A 1162 13.48 44.86 -39.38
N GLY A 1163 13.30 46.00 -40.05
CA GLY A 1163 12.08 46.83 -39.97
C GLY A 1163 10.84 46.08 -40.48
N ARG A 1164 10.93 45.42 -41.64
CA ARG A 1164 9.86 44.56 -42.17
C ARG A 1164 9.54 43.41 -41.23
N LEU A 1165 10.55 42.69 -40.74
CA LEU A 1165 10.36 41.55 -39.85
C LEU A 1165 9.72 41.96 -38.51
N LYS A 1166 10.09 43.13 -37.96
CA LYS A 1166 9.40 43.69 -36.77
C LYS A 1166 7.93 44.04 -37.07
N ALA A 1167 7.62 44.58 -38.25
CA ALA A 1167 6.24 44.83 -38.67
C ALA A 1167 5.46 43.52 -38.95
N GLU A 1168 6.12 42.47 -39.44
CA GLU A 1168 5.57 41.11 -39.61
C GLU A 1168 5.18 40.50 -38.26
N ILE A 1169 6.10 40.55 -37.29
CA ILE A 1169 5.88 40.10 -35.91
C ILE A 1169 4.74 40.89 -35.26
N ALA A 1170 4.68 42.21 -35.45
CA ALA A 1170 3.58 43.03 -34.95
C ALA A 1170 2.22 42.64 -35.56
N ARG A 1171 2.16 42.35 -36.88
CA ARG A 1171 0.95 41.82 -37.54
C ARG A 1171 0.58 40.43 -37.02
N SER A 1172 1.56 39.54 -36.83
CA SER A 1172 1.34 38.19 -36.29
C SER A 1172 0.79 38.25 -34.87
N ASN A 1173 1.33 39.12 -34.01
CA ASN A 1173 0.85 39.32 -32.65
C ASN A 1173 -0.57 39.90 -32.61
N ALA A 1174 -0.90 40.86 -33.49
CA ALA A 1174 -2.26 41.38 -33.62
C ALA A 1174 -3.26 40.32 -34.13
N SER A 1175 -2.82 39.40 -34.99
CA SER A 1175 -3.64 38.24 -35.36
C SER A 1175 -3.77 37.23 -34.22
N LEU A 1176 -2.75 37.10 -33.36
CA LEU A 1176 -2.79 36.23 -32.19
C LEU A 1176 -3.80 36.74 -31.15
N THR A 1177 -3.82 38.05 -30.87
CA THR A 1177 -4.80 38.65 -29.95
C THR A 1177 -6.23 38.51 -30.49
N ASN A 1178 -6.48 38.80 -31.77
CA ASN A 1178 -7.80 38.59 -32.38
C ASN A 1178 -8.26 37.12 -32.28
N ASN A 1179 -7.35 36.16 -32.42
CA ASN A 1179 -7.65 34.74 -32.24
C ASN A 1179 -7.89 34.37 -30.77
N GLN A 1180 -7.19 35.00 -29.81
CA GLN A 1180 -7.46 34.85 -28.38
C GLN A 1180 -8.84 35.41 -28.00
N ASP A 1181 -9.23 36.58 -28.53
CA ASP A 1181 -10.54 37.18 -28.31
C ASP A 1181 -11.67 36.33 -28.90
N LEU A 1182 -11.47 35.74 -30.09
CA LEU A 1182 -12.42 34.79 -30.69
C LEU A 1182 -12.52 33.49 -29.88
N ILE A 1183 -11.41 32.98 -29.34
CA ILE A 1183 -11.42 31.84 -28.40
C ILE A 1183 -12.13 32.21 -27.10
N GLN A 1184 -12.04 33.46 -26.64
CA GLN A 1184 -12.73 33.96 -25.46
C GLN A 1184 -14.25 34.01 -25.69
N SER A 1185 -14.72 34.56 -26.82
CA SER A 1185 -16.16 34.59 -27.13
C SER A 1185 -16.72 33.18 -27.34
N LEU A 1186 -15.98 32.28 -27.99
CA LEU A 1186 -16.39 30.88 -28.15
C LEU A 1186 -16.49 30.14 -26.80
N LYS A 1187 -15.65 30.44 -25.80
CA LYS A 1187 -15.80 29.91 -24.43
C LYS A 1187 -17.06 30.46 -23.76
N GLU A 1188 -17.37 31.74 -23.93
CA GLU A 1188 -18.59 32.35 -23.38
C GLU A 1188 -19.85 31.75 -24.01
N ASP A 1189 -19.87 31.53 -25.32
CA ASP A 1189 -21.00 30.89 -26.01
C ASP A 1189 -21.14 29.40 -25.65
N LEU A 1190 -20.03 28.67 -25.49
CA LEU A 1190 -20.05 27.29 -25.00
C LEU A 1190 -20.60 27.23 -23.56
N ASN A 1191 -20.28 28.21 -22.71
CA ASN A 1191 -20.88 28.34 -21.38
C ASN A 1191 -22.38 28.69 -21.42
N LYS A 1192 -22.84 29.52 -22.37
CA LYS A 1192 -24.29 29.77 -22.59
C LYS A 1192 -25.02 28.49 -22.97
N VAL A 1193 -24.52 27.76 -23.98
CA VAL A 1193 -25.07 26.47 -24.44
C VAL A 1193 -25.05 25.41 -23.32
N ARG A 1194 -24.02 25.43 -22.46
CA ARG A 1194 -23.98 24.57 -21.26
C ARG A 1194 -25.10 24.91 -20.28
N ASN A 1195 -25.30 26.18 -19.96
CA ASN A 1195 -26.36 26.63 -19.05
C ASN A 1195 -27.76 26.33 -19.62
N GLU A 1196 -27.95 26.49 -20.94
CA GLU A 1196 -29.18 26.10 -21.65
C GLU A 1196 -29.42 24.59 -21.55
N LYS A 1197 -28.39 23.77 -21.79
CA LYS A 1197 -28.46 22.30 -21.62
C LYS A 1197 -28.81 21.92 -20.18
N GLU A 1198 -28.20 22.55 -19.18
CA GLU A 1198 -28.47 22.29 -17.76
C GLU A 1198 -29.89 22.72 -17.35
N ASN A 1199 -30.48 23.73 -17.99
CA ASN A 1199 -31.88 24.11 -17.79
C ASN A 1199 -32.85 23.17 -18.53
N ILE A 1200 -32.56 22.79 -19.78
CA ILE A 1200 -33.33 21.78 -20.52
C ILE A 1200 -33.35 20.44 -19.78
N GLN A 1201 -32.24 20.06 -19.13
CA GLN A 1201 -32.17 18.86 -18.29
C GLN A 1201 -33.14 18.95 -17.10
N LYS A 1202 -33.14 20.06 -16.34
CA LYS A 1202 -34.08 20.28 -15.23
C LYS A 1202 -35.54 20.24 -15.68
N ASP A 1203 -35.85 20.83 -16.83
CA ASP A 1203 -37.17 20.78 -17.45
C ASP A 1203 -37.59 19.36 -17.86
N LEU A 1204 -36.63 18.54 -18.30
CA LEU A 1204 -36.85 17.15 -18.67
C LEU A 1204 -37.08 16.27 -17.43
N ASP A 1205 -36.29 16.47 -16.38
CA ASP A 1205 -36.43 15.77 -15.10
C ASP A 1205 -37.74 16.13 -14.40
N ALA A 1206 -38.15 17.40 -14.42
CA ALA A 1206 -39.46 17.84 -13.95
C ALA A 1206 -40.61 17.17 -14.73
N LYS A 1207 -40.49 17.02 -16.06
CA LYS A 1207 -41.46 16.27 -16.88
C LYS A 1207 -41.44 14.77 -16.57
N ILE A 1208 -40.30 14.18 -16.25
CA ILE A 1208 -40.21 12.79 -15.81
C ILE A 1208 -40.96 12.60 -14.47
N ILE A 1209 -40.84 13.54 -13.52
CA ILE A 1209 -41.57 13.49 -12.25
C ILE A 1209 -43.09 13.59 -12.50
N ASP A 1210 -43.55 14.56 -13.29
CA ASP A 1210 -44.97 14.70 -13.69
C ASP A 1210 -45.51 13.44 -14.40
N ILE A 1211 -44.72 12.81 -15.28
CA ILE A 1211 -45.06 11.53 -15.92
C ILE A 1211 -45.15 10.40 -14.88
N GLN A 1212 -44.22 10.33 -13.91
CA GLN A 1212 -44.29 9.33 -12.84
C GLN A 1212 -45.53 9.52 -11.96
N GLU A 1213 -45.93 10.76 -11.65
CA GLU A 1213 -47.16 11.05 -10.90
C GLU A 1213 -48.41 10.71 -11.71
N LYS A 1214 -48.44 11.03 -13.01
CA LYS A 1214 -49.50 10.58 -13.91
C LYS A 1214 -49.59 9.06 -14.00
N VAL A 1215 -48.47 8.34 -14.00
CA VAL A 1215 -48.43 6.86 -13.95
C VAL A 1215 -48.92 6.32 -12.60
N LYS A 1216 -48.57 6.94 -11.47
CA LYS A 1216 -49.13 6.60 -10.14
C LYS A 1216 -50.66 6.77 -10.13
N THR A 1217 -51.15 7.90 -10.64
CA THR A 1217 -52.59 8.22 -10.75
C THR A 1217 -53.32 7.24 -11.69
N ILE A 1218 -52.78 6.97 -12.87
CA ILE A 1218 -53.31 5.94 -13.80
C ILE A 1218 -53.34 4.56 -13.13
N THR A 1219 -52.35 4.24 -12.28
CA THR A 1219 -52.31 2.97 -11.54
C THR A 1219 -53.36 2.92 -10.42
N GLN A 1220 -53.63 4.03 -9.73
CA GLN A 1220 -54.76 4.13 -8.79
C GLN A 1220 -56.10 4.01 -9.51
N VAL A 1221 -56.31 4.74 -10.63
CA VAL A 1221 -57.52 4.63 -11.46
C VAL A 1221 -57.70 3.21 -11.99
N LYS A 1222 -56.64 2.51 -12.40
CA LYS A 1222 -56.70 1.07 -12.77
C LYS A 1222 -57.06 0.16 -11.58
N LYS A 1223 -56.60 0.45 -10.36
CA LYS A 1223 -57.03 -0.28 -9.14
C LYS A 1223 -58.51 -0.03 -8.83
N ILE A 1224 -58.97 1.21 -8.95
CA ILE A 1224 -60.37 1.62 -8.75
C ILE A 1224 -61.28 0.97 -9.82
N GLY A 1225 -60.90 1.02 -11.09
CA GLY A 1225 -61.61 0.36 -12.19
C GLY A 1225 -61.67 -1.17 -12.04
N ARG A 1226 -60.61 -1.81 -11.52
CA ARG A 1226 -60.65 -3.23 -11.15
C ARG A 1226 -61.63 -3.51 -10.00
N ARG A 1227 -61.69 -2.67 -8.97
CA ARG A 1227 -62.68 -2.80 -7.88
C ARG A 1227 -64.11 -2.66 -8.40
N TYR A 1228 -64.41 -1.62 -9.18
CA TYR A 1228 -65.75 -1.46 -9.78
C TYR A 1228 -66.10 -2.60 -10.75
N LYS A 1229 -65.14 -3.10 -11.52
CA LYS A 1229 -65.36 -4.28 -12.36
C LYS A 1229 -65.70 -5.51 -11.50
N THR A 1230 -64.95 -5.75 -10.42
CA THR A 1230 -65.20 -6.89 -9.51
C THR A 1230 -66.58 -6.77 -8.85
N GLN A 1231 -66.94 -5.57 -8.35
CA GLN A 1231 -68.27 -5.30 -7.79
C GLN A 1231 -69.40 -5.46 -8.82
N TYR A 1232 -69.18 -5.09 -10.08
CA TYR A 1232 -70.13 -5.34 -11.16
C TYR A 1232 -70.27 -6.83 -11.49
N GLU A 1233 -69.17 -7.58 -11.49
CA GLU A 1233 -69.17 -9.04 -11.68
C GLU A 1233 -69.83 -9.77 -10.49
N GLU A 1234 -69.64 -9.28 -9.26
CA GLU A 1234 -70.32 -9.76 -8.05
C GLU A 1234 -71.82 -9.46 -8.06
N LEU A 1235 -72.23 -8.22 -8.37
CA LEU A 1235 -73.64 -7.82 -8.50
C LEU A 1235 -74.33 -8.60 -9.63
N LYS A 1236 -73.64 -8.79 -10.76
CA LYS A 1236 -74.15 -9.62 -11.85
C LYS A 1236 -74.28 -11.09 -11.41
N ALA A 1237 -73.30 -11.66 -10.72
CA ALA A 1237 -73.37 -13.02 -10.19
C ALA A 1237 -74.41 -13.20 -9.06
N GLN A 1238 -74.92 -12.12 -8.48
CA GLN A 1238 -76.11 -12.12 -7.62
C GLN A 1238 -77.40 -12.04 -8.44
N GLN A 1239 -77.44 -11.22 -9.49
CA GLN A 1239 -78.59 -11.11 -10.39
C GLN A 1239 -78.83 -12.39 -11.20
N ASP A 1240 -77.78 -13.01 -11.73
CA ASP A 1240 -77.76 -14.31 -12.42
C ASP A 1240 -78.04 -15.51 -11.48
N LYS A 1241 -78.38 -15.26 -10.20
CA LYS A 1241 -78.87 -16.25 -9.21
C LYS A 1241 -80.32 -16.01 -8.76
N VAL A 1242 -80.97 -14.97 -9.28
CA VAL A 1242 -82.37 -14.58 -8.97
C VAL A 1242 -83.31 -14.87 -10.14
N PHE A 1243 -82.76 -15.29 -11.29
CA PHE A 1243 -83.44 -15.88 -12.44
C PHE A 1243 -83.06 -17.36 -12.57
#